data_AF-A0AAD7J5J6-F1
#
_entry.id   AF-A0AAD7J5J6-F1
#
_cell.length_a   1.000
_cell.length_b   1.000
_cell.length_c   1.000
_cell.angle_alpha   90.00
_cell.angle_beta   90.00
_cell.angle_gamma   90.00
#
_symmetry.space_group_name_H-M   'P 1'
#
loop_
_entity.id
_entity.type
_entity.pdbx_description
1 polymer ?
#
loop_
_entity_poly.entity_id
_entity_poly.type
_entity_poly.pdbx_seq_one_letter_code
_entity_poly.pdbx_strand_id
1 'polypeptide(L)'
;MSDRQGLMAHDPIGPTLCRLHSTSKPRAVFRTPCPRTIPPHPSMHLLLFLLLWPFTALAMVFDLSTLDWTLVNQNGSISVPATVPSQMHLDLTRAGVITEPLLGINDFTERWVFMDNWTYTANLAPILRNGLDFAGQTLLVFYGLDTIANITVAGQPVAWVNNQFREYVFDVSFLSSATAGNLTVVFESAYYYGLNVSMRPDAENLLDAIVGDTFEVPADRAYIRKLQSDFGWDWGPAFVPSGIFRPAYLIALTNGANRNSTPNTTASPQPVFVEETSVDIYKVGQNFSVPANETADWVVNVTMAVRSAGTFTSPSISLAFPELNLTSPTFRLDPIPITKDSPLWFTVLWQIPDAIPERWYPHNLGTPTLYDLTVSLGLQRSTDVNVTVRTGFRTIKLAQLAYSREDIDTRGITPGDQWHFEINGKAFYSLGTNIIPFDPFYARITTEQVRWVLESAVRSGQNMLRVWGGGIYQPDSEADGVYDFYSLCDELGILAWSEFIFSDSLYPINDFMLESIEPEVRQNVRRINKHPSNVQWAGGNEIEGIVTSVNTSVSNGTIYLDQFVALFQDFLYDITVSETHSVPYTDCSTTKGVLSLDPYVLRFNNGTPGEIYGNSERYNYDASQAFNYSTFPVSRFVNEFGFHSMPSFYSWEEVLLSPDDFSFNSTIVMSRDHHPPAGNLSFPNPNAPQGQAEMTEAVELWLPTPSTPDSNQTFAQWCWSTQIFQSMTMMSEIAWYRRGAGQGENNLGALVWQLNDIWQGVSWSAIEYSGRWKVLQYGITTTFSPVMIYPFWTPDNETLQVMVTSDRWESVDGSAQLTWYDWLGNTLSTSTHRFTVPSLNNSLISQRLGLNAILPAGHNATNVWMLLNLTAQVDKKTVTNEQYFTPVSLANVPLVDPRIHMTATKNLTFTLSALGGVAPWTWLDHPAGTVGMFVDNTTGVPSNGFYLVPGIDRTLKFILNEKLSRITSPDPADFVLRSLWNNTHAS
;
A
#
# COMPACT_ATOMS: atom_id res chain seq x y z
N MET A 1 -36.61 32.72 51.34
CA MET A 1 -36.61 33.97 52.13
C MET A 1 -36.38 35.12 51.16
N SER A 2 -37.33 36.08 51.19
CA SER A 2 -37.40 37.41 50.54
C SER A 2 -37.18 37.50 49.02
N ASP A 3 -38.21 37.69 48.17
CA ASP A 3 -39.03 38.92 47.95
C ASP A 3 -38.17 40.13 47.51
N ARG A 4 -38.50 41.00 46.54
CA ARG A 4 -39.67 41.28 45.68
C ARG A 4 -39.33 42.44 44.71
N GLN A 5 -39.99 42.46 43.53
CA GLN A 5 -40.65 43.59 42.81
C GLN A 5 -39.88 44.89 42.47
N GLY A 6 -40.12 45.60 41.35
CA GLY A 6 -41.17 45.58 40.31
C GLY A 6 -40.76 46.46 39.09
N LEU A 7 -41.31 46.24 37.88
CA LEU A 7 -42.53 46.88 37.29
C LEU A 7 -42.30 48.36 36.88
N MET A 8 -42.72 48.92 35.73
CA MET A 8 -43.56 48.53 34.57
C MET A 8 -43.54 49.70 33.53
N ALA A 9 -44.01 49.45 32.28
CA ALA A 9 -44.70 50.35 31.30
C ALA A 9 -44.05 50.32 29.89
N HIS A 10 -44.60 49.61 28.88
CA HIS A 10 -45.78 49.83 28.02
C HIS A 10 -45.41 50.31 26.58
N ASP A 11 -45.36 49.36 25.62
CA ASP A 11 -46.13 49.23 24.35
C ASP A 11 -46.44 50.45 23.43
N PRO A 12 -46.88 50.28 22.14
CA PRO A 12 -46.74 49.19 21.14
C PRO A 12 -46.67 49.67 19.63
N ILE A 13 -46.76 48.73 18.66
CA ILE A 13 -47.12 48.86 17.21
C ILE A 13 -45.98 49.36 16.29
N GLY A 14 -45.64 48.82 15.11
CA GLY A 14 -46.20 47.89 14.13
C GLY A 14 -45.35 47.97 12.83
N PRO A 15 -45.59 47.13 11.80
CA PRO A 15 -44.61 46.73 10.79
C PRO A 15 -44.67 47.56 9.48
N THR A 16 -43.58 47.56 8.69
CA THR A 16 -43.66 48.03 7.28
C THR A 16 -42.80 47.21 6.32
N LEU A 17 -43.48 46.53 5.40
CA LEU A 17 -43.00 46.09 4.08
C LEU A 17 -42.77 47.28 3.14
N CYS A 18 -41.87 47.12 2.15
CA CYS A 18 -42.13 47.23 0.68
C CYS A 18 -41.00 47.87 -0.16
N ARG A 19 -40.59 47.10 -1.19
CA ARG A 19 -40.46 47.46 -2.63
C ARG A 19 -39.27 48.30 -3.09
N LEU A 20 -38.39 47.75 -3.93
CA LEU A 20 -38.46 47.56 -5.42
C LEU A 20 -38.17 48.84 -6.22
N HIS A 21 -37.12 48.80 -7.05
CA HIS A 21 -36.98 49.29 -8.44
C HIS A 21 -35.74 48.52 -9.00
N SER A 22 -35.76 47.58 -9.95
CA SER A 22 -36.41 47.39 -11.27
C SER A 22 -35.93 48.38 -12.35
N THR A 23 -35.26 47.84 -13.38
CA THR A 23 -35.50 47.99 -14.85
C THR A 23 -34.36 47.29 -15.62
N SER A 24 -34.54 46.07 -16.16
CA SER A 24 -35.05 45.68 -17.51
C SER A 24 -34.01 45.86 -18.65
N LYS A 25 -33.37 44.81 -19.21
CA LYS A 25 -33.78 43.85 -20.30
C LYS A 25 -34.16 44.53 -21.65
N PRO A 26 -34.18 43.87 -22.86
CA PRO A 26 -33.87 42.46 -23.25
C PRO A 26 -33.27 42.19 -24.69
N ARG A 27 -32.95 40.89 -24.99
CA ARG A 27 -33.16 40.06 -26.24
C ARG A 27 -32.66 40.55 -27.63
N ALA A 28 -32.33 39.76 -28.67
CA ALA A 28 -32.07 38.33 -28.97
C ALA A 28 -31.74 38.21 -30.50
N VAL A 29 -31.34 37.00 -30.97
CA VAL A 29 -31.51 36.39 -32.33
C VAL A 29 -30.34 36.38 -33.36
N PHE A 30 -29.92 35.14 -33.69
CA PHE A 30 -29.33 34.52 -34.92
C PHE A 30 -28.70 35.34 -36.07
N ARG A 31 -27.50 34.89 -36.53
CA ARG A 31 -27.13 34.58 -37.95
C ARG A 31 -25.66 34.08 -38.09
N THR A 32 -25.45 33.02 -38.86
CA THR A 32 -24.19 32.56 -39.53
C THR A 32 -24.21 32.98 -41.03
N PRO A 33 -23.20 32.76 -41.94
CA PRO A 33 -21.84 32.15 -41.84
C PRO A 33 -20.65 32.85 -42.61
N CYS A 34 -19.42 32.33 -42.39
CA CYS A 34 -18.26 32.15 -43.34
C CYS A 34 -17.34 33.34 -43.77
N PRO A 35 -16.13 33.08 -44.33
CA PRO A 35 -15.03 32.18 -43.89
C PRO A 35 -13.62 32.82 -44.02
N ARG A 36 -12.61 32.39 -43.25
CA ARG A 36 -11.20 32.43 -43.68
C ARG A 36 -10.40 31.23 -43.17
N THR A 37 -9.95 30.47 -44.16
CA THR A 37 -9.07 29.30 -44.19
C THR A 37 -7.62 29.63 -43.84
N ILE A 38 -6.91 28.70 -43.17
CA ILE A 38 -5.47 28.33 -43.28
C ILE A 38 -5.21 27.15 -42.28
N PRO A 39 -4.30 26.20 -42.57
CA PRO A 39 -4.59 24.77 -42.73
C PRO A 39 -4.32 23.88 -41.49
N PRO A 40 -4.82 22.62 -41.49
CA PRO A 40 -4.63 21.68 -40.39
C PRO A 40 -3.41 20.75 -40.62
N HIS A 41 -2.66 20.48 -39.56
CA HIS A 41 -1.83 19.29 -39.38
C HIS A 41 -2.32 18.55 -38.12
N PRO A 42 -2.18 17.21 -38.08
CA PRO A 42 -3.31 16.32 -37.84
C PRO A 42 -3.60 16.10 -36.36
N SER A 43 -4.84 16.37 -36.00
CA SER A 43 -5.48 15.89 -34.77
C SER A 43 -5.72 14.38 -34.90
N MET A 44 -5.07 13.59 -34.06
CA MET A 44 -5.41 12.18 -33.89
C MET A 44 -6.57 12.11 -32.88
N HIS A 45 -7.80 12.05 -33.40
CA HIS A 45 -9.02 11.75 -32.66
C HIS A 45 -8.86 10.38 -31.97
N LEU A 46 -9.10 10.29 -30.66
CA LEU A 46 -10.42 9.93 -30.09
C LEU A 46 -11.07 8.78 -30.88
N LEU A 47 -10.53 7.57 -30.73
CA LEU A 47 -11.11 6.32 -31.22
C LEU A 47 -10.55 5.14 -30.39
N LEU A 48 -11.49 4.36 -29.84
CA LEU A 48 -11.36 3.08 -29.12
C LEU A 48 -10.83 3.09 -27.66
N PHE A 49 -11.73 3.39 -26.72
CA PHE A 49 -11.79 2.71 -25.42
C PHE A 49 -12.82 1.57 -25.49
N LEU A 50 -12.55 0.61 -26.37
CA LEU A 50 -13.27 -0.64 -26.55
C LEU A 50 -12.22 -1.61 -27.08
N LEU A 51 -11.50 -2.30 -26.19
CA LEU A 51 -10.68 -3.52 -26.42
C LEU A 51 -9.52 -3.58 -25.41
N LEU A 52 -9.83 -3.86 -24.14
CA LEU A 52 -8.95 -4.61 -23.22
C LEU A 52 -9.87 -5.30 -22.19
N TRP A 53 -10.82 -6.10 -22.69
CA TRP A 53 -11.28 -7.23 -21.90
C TRP A 53 -10.24 -8.32 -22.10
N PRO A 54 -9.74 -9.01 -21.05
CA PRO A 54 -9.16 -10.31 -21.29
C PRO A 54 -10.24 -11.09 -22.04
N PHE A 55 -9.92 -11.58 -23.24
CA PHE A 55 -10.81 -12.47 -23.97
C PHE A 55 -10.89 -13.78 -23.18
N THR A 56 -11.66 -13.78 -22.08
CA THR A 56 -12.18 -14.98 -21.47
C THR A 56 -13.04 -15.63 -22.56
N ALA A 57 -12.66 -16.83 -22.99
CA ALA A 57 -13.41 -17.56 -23.99
C ALA A 57 -14.87 -17.72 -23.51
N LEU A 58 -15.79 -16.99 -24.15
CA LEU A 58 -17.12 -16.70 -23.58
C LEU A 58 -18.00 -17.95 -23.45
N ALA A 59 -17.99 -18.57 -22.27
CA ALA A 59 -19.21 -19.10 -21.68
C ALA A 59 -20.28 -17.99 -21.63
N MET A 60 -21.55 -18.34 -21.49
CA MET A 60 -22.53 -17.30 -21.15
C MET A 60 -22.29 -16.89 -19.69
N VAL A 61 -21.55 -15.81 -19.53
CA VAL A 61 -21.23 -15.19 -18.24
C VAL A 61 -22.25 -14.09 -17.98
N PHE A 62 -22.96 -14.21 -16.86
CA PHE A 62 -23.87 -13.17 -16.36
C PHE A 62 -23.22 -12.50 -15.17
N ASP A 63 -22.86 -11.24 -15.35
CA ASP A 63 -22.42 -10.39 -14.26
C ASP A 63 -23.58 -10.11 -13.31
N LEU A 64 -23.44 -10.54 -12.05
CA LEU A 64 -24.46 -10.36 -11.03
C LEU A 64 -24.60 -8.90 -10.58
N SER A 65 -23.65 -8.01 -10.92
CA SER A 65 -23.78 -6.57 -10.73
C SER A 65 -24.98 -5.96 -11.48
N THR A 66 -25.42 -6.63 -12.54
CA THR A 66 -26.53 -6.17 -13.40
C THR A 66 -27.92 -6.44 -12.81
N LEU A 67 -28.01 -7.18 -11.70
CA LEU A 67 -29.26 -7.46 -11.02
C LEU A 67 -29.66 -6.32 -10.07
N ASP A 68 -30.97 -6.17 -9.85
CA ASP A 68 -31.48 -5.28 -8.81
C ASP A 68 -31.31 -5.97 -7.43
N TRP A 69 -30.34 -5.52 -6.65
CA TRP A 69 -30.07 -6.02 -5.31
C TRP A 69 -30.81 -5.20 -4.24
N THR A 70 -31.21 -5.89 -3.17
CA THR A 70 -31.77 -5.29 -1.96
C THR A 70 -30.97 -5.76 -0.75
N LEU A 71 -30.63 -4.83 0.13
CA LEU A 71 -30.00 -5.08 1.43
C LEU A 71 -31.06 -4.96 2.54
N VAL A 72 -31.14 -5.97 3.41
CA VAL A 72 -32.09 -6.02 4.52
C VAL A 72 -31.35 -6.40 5.81
N ASN A 73 -31.62 -5.70 6.91
CA ASN A 73 -31.03 -6.02 8.21
C ASN A 73 -31.78 -7.17 8.94
N GLN A 74 -31.25 -7.70 10.04
CA GLN A 74 -31.75 -8.94 10.67
C GLN A 74 -33.25 -8.91 11.03
N ASN A 75 -33.73 -7.77 11.53
CA ASN A 75 -35.12 -7.62 11.96
C ASN A 75 -36.06 -7.07 10.86
N GLY A 76 -35.53 -6.79 9.67
CA GLY A 76 -36.28 -6.28 8.51
C GLY A 76 -36.76 -4.83 8.61
N SER A 77 -36.32 -4.08 9.63
CA SER A 77 -36.69 -2.66 9.79
C SER A 77 -35.99 -1.73 8.79
N ILE A 78 -34.83 -2.15 8.29
CA ILE A 78 -34.07 -1.47 7.24
C ILE A 78 -34.11 -2.35 5.99
N SER A 79 -34.58 -1.77 4.89
CA SER A 79 -34.55 -2.40 3.57
C SER A 79 -34.24 -1.33 2.53
N VAL A 80 -33.08 -1.44 1.89
CA VAL A 80 -32.55 -0.43 0.97
C VAL A 80 -32.07 -1.07 -0.34
N PRO A 81 -32.06 -0.32 -1.46
CA PRO A 81 -31.37 -0.77 -2.67
C PRO A 81 -29.89 -1.03 -2.39
N ALA A 82 -29.32 -2.03 -3.05
CA ALA A 82 -27.92 -2.39 -2.92
C ALA A 82 -27.24 -2.57 -4.27
N THR A 83 -25.90 -2.60 -4.27
CA THR A 83 -25.09 -2.95 -5.45
C THR A 83 -24.16 -4.13 -5.15
N VAL A 84 -23.62 -4.75 -6.18
CA VAL A 84 -22.56 -5.77 -6.08
C VAL A 84 -21.54 -5.46 -7.19
N PRO A 85 -20.23 -5.38 -6.90
CA PRO A 85 -19.60 -5.48 -5.58
C PRO A 85 -20.01 -4.35 -4.62
N SER A 86 -20.15 -4.65 -3.33
CA SER A 86 -20.44 -3.67 -2.26
C SER A 86 -20.24 -4.26 -0.86
N GLN A 87 -20.26 -3.38 0.14
CA GLN A 87 -20.35 -3.69 1.56
C GLN A 87 -21.47 -2.86 2.21
N MET A 88 -22.05 -3.36 3.29
CA MET A 88 -23.30 -2.84 3.87
C MET A 88 -23.26 -1.33 4.20
N HIS A 89 -22.13 -0.82 4.70
CA HIS A 89 -21.94 0.61 4.98
C HIS A 89 -22.12 1.47 3.72
N LEU A 90 -21.60 1.01 2.58
CA LEU A 90 -21.69 1.75 1.32
C LEU A 90 -23.14 1.79 0.80
N ASP A 91 -23.87 0.69 0.95
CA ASP A 91 -25.29 0.62 0.56
C ASP A 91 -26.17 1.50 1.47
N LEU A 92 -25.94 1.48 2.78
CA LEU A 92 -26.63 2.35 3.74
C LEU A 92 -26.33 3.83 3.49
N THR A 93 -25.08 4.16 3.17
CA THR A 93 -24.66 5.53 2.82
C THR A 93 -25.38 6.00 1.55
N ARG A 94 -25.39 5.18 0.48
CA ARG A 94 -26.11 5.50 -0.77
C ARG A 94 -27.61 5.70 -0.55
N ALA A 95 -28.21 4.95 0.38
CA ALA A 95 -29.62 5.07 0.73
C ALA A 95 -29.93 6.24 1.67
N GLY A 96 -28.90 6.92 2.20
CA GLY A 96 -29.05 8.01 3.17
C GLY A 96 -29.51 7.56 4.56
N VAL A 97 -29.27 6.29 4.92
CA VAL A 97 -29.55 5.75 6.26
C VAL A 97 -28.46 6.15 7.25
N ILE A 98 -27.20 6.13 6.80
CA ILE A 98 -26.04 6.63 7.52
C ILE A 98 -25.36 7.73 6.70
N THR A 99 -24.48 8.49 7.35
CA THR A 99 -23.65 9.50 6.68
C THR A 99 -22.38 8.86 6.11
N GLU A 100 -21.49 9.65 5.48
CA GLU A 100 -20.17 9.15 5.11
C GLU A 100 -19.46 8.56 6.34
N PRO A 101 -19.07 7.26 6.34
CA PRO A 101 -18.52 6.63 7.54
C PRO A 101 -17.23 7.27 8.05
N LEU A 102 -16.41 7.88 7.19
CA LEU A 102 -15.18 8.52 7.62
C LEU A 102 -15.38 9.88 8.33
N LEU A 103 -16.61 10.42 8.32
CA LEU A 103 -16.92 11.75 8.82
C LEU A 103 -16.96 11.81 10.36
N GLY A 104 -16.30 12.79 10.96
CA GLY A 104 -16.34 13.04 12.41
C GLY A 104 -15.99 11.80 13.24
N ILE A 105 -16.97 11.32 14.01
CA ILE A 105 -16.86 10.21 14.97
C ILE A 105 -17.69 8.98 14.54
N ASN A 106 -17.95 8.85 13.25
CA ASN A 106 -18.82 7.79 12.73
C ASN A 106 -18.30 6.38 12.96
N ASP A 107 -16.98 6.19 13.09
CA ASP A 107 -16.36 4.96 13.59
C ASP A 107 -16.96 4.48 14.94
N PHE A 108 -17.42 5.42 15.78
CA PHE A 108 -18.08 5.12 17.05
C PHE A 108 -19.61 5.08 16.93
N THR A 109 -20.22 6.02 16.20
CA THR A 109 -21.69 6.12 16.15
C THR A 109 -22.34 5.10 15.22
N GLU A 110 -21.58 4.51 14.30
CA GLU A 110 -22.08 3.54 13.32
C GLU A 110 -21.78 2.08 13.68
N ARG A 111 -21.22 1.80 14.88
CA ARG A 111 -20.90 0.43 15.35
C ARG A 111 -22.10 -0.53 15.34
N TRP A 112 -23.31 -0.01 15.44
CA TRP A 112 -24.53 -0.81 15.34
C TRP A 112 -24.63 -1.56 14.00
N VAL A 113 -23.98 -1.06 12.94
CA VAL A 113 -24.00 -1.65 11.60
C VAL A 113 -23.31 -3.01 11.60
N PHE A 114 -22.10 -3.13 12.14
CA PHE A 114 -21.42 -4.43 12.19
C PHE A 114 -21.95 -5.36 13.29
N MET A 115 -22.70 -4.84 14.26
CA MET A 115 -23.40 -5.63 15.27
C MET A 115 -24.72 -6.22 14.76
N ASP A 116 -25.11 -5.99 13.51
CA ASP A 116 -26.32 -6.56 12.90
C ASP A 116 -25.95 -7.59 11.82
N ASN A 117 -26.89 -8.48 11.49
CA ASN A 117 -26.77 -9.37 10.34
C ASN A 117 -27.41 -8.73 9.11
N TRP A 118 -26.80 -8.96 7.95
CA TRP A 118 -27.19 -8.28 6.71
C TRP A 118 -27.47 -9.27 5.59
N THR A 119 -28.58 -9.08 4.88
CA THR A 119 -29.03 -9.97 3.82
C THR A 119 -29.08 -9.25 2.48
N TYR A 120 -28.25 -9.70 1.54
CA TYR A 120 -28.30 -9.29 0.13
C TYR A 120 -29.23 -10.23 -0.64
N THR A 121 -30.22 -9.69 -1.35
CA THR A 121 -31.16 -10.45 -2.18
C THR A 121 -31.28 -9.86 -3.57
N ALA A 122 -31.19 -10.69 -4.61
CA ALA A 122 -31.48 -10.31 -5.99
C ALA A 122 -32.44 -11.30 -6.66
N ASN A 123 -33.33 -10.78 -7.50
CA ASN A 123 -34.25 -11.58 -8.30
C ASN A 123 -33.54 -12.14 -9.54
N LEU A 124 -33.53 -13.46 -9.72
CA LEU A 124 -32.88 -14.12 -10.85
C LEU A 124 -33.74 -14.14 -12.13
N ALA A 125 -35.00 -13.72 -12.07
CA ALA A 125 -35.90 -13.73 -13.22
C ALA A 125 -35.34 -13.03 -14.49
N PRO A 126 -34.61 -11.89 -14.42
CA PRO A 126 -34.01 -11.27 -15.61
C PRO A 126 -33.03 -12.19 -16.35
N ILE A 127 -32.31 -13.05 -15.62
CA ILE A 127 -31.36 -14.01 -16.19
C ILE A 127 -32.12 -15.27 -16.67
N LEU A 128 -33.02 -15.81 -15.84
CA LEU A 128 -33.73 -17.06 -16.12
C LEU A 128 -34.74 -16.95 -17.28
N ARG A 129 -35.36 -15.78 -17.51
CA ARG A 129 -36.37 -15.58 -18.55
C ARG A 129 -35.81 -15.42 -19.97
N ASN A 130 -34.51 -15.20 -20.12
CA ASN A 130 -33.85 -15.02 -21.43
C ASN A 130 -33.62 -16.34 -22.21
N GLY A 131 -34.31 -17.43 -21.84
CA GLY A 131 -34.40 -18.63 -22.69
C GLY A 131 -33.09 -19.39 -22.84
N LEU A 132 -32.26 -19.38 -21.80
CA LEU A 132 -30.95 -20.03 -21.81
C LEU A 132 -31.11 -21.55 -21.86
N ASP A 133 -30.45 -22.18 -22.83
CA ASP A 133 -30.32 -23.63 -22.90
C ASP A 133 -29.31 -24.08 -21.82
N PHE A 134 -29.78 -24.16 -20.57
CA PHE A 134 -29.03 -24.69 -19.43
C PHE A 134 -28.79 -26.23 -19.53
N ALA A 135 -28.82 -26.82 -20.72
CA ALA A 135 -28.71 -28.26 -20.93
C ALA A 135 -27.36 -28.87 -20.51
N GLY A 136 -26.38 -28.04 -20.13
CA GLY A 136 -25.11 -28.49 -19.56
C GLY A 136 -25.00 -28.24 -18.06
N GLN A 137 -24.20 -27.24 -17.68
CA GLN A 137 -23.86 -26.95 -16.29
C GLN A 137 -23.99 -25.45 -16.01
N THR A 138 -24.43 -25.09 -14.81
CA THR A 138 -24.50 -23.70 -14.34
C THR A 138 -23.68 -23.54 -13.07
N LEU A 139 -22.78 -22.57 -13.04
CA LEU A 139 -21.89 -22.28 -11.92
C LEU A 139 -22.19 -20.90 -11.34
N LEU A 140 -22.22 -20.78 -10.03
CA LEU A 140 -22.25 -19.53 -9.28
C LEU A 140 -20.84 -19.26 -8.76
N VAL A 141 -20.24 -18.15 -9.19
CA VAL A 141 -18.86 -17.78 -8.86
C VAL A 141 -18.86 -16.50 -8.04
N PHE A 142 -18.17 -16.52 -6.89
CA PHE A 142 -17.87 -15.35 -6.08
C PHE A 142 -16.35 -15.22 -5.95
N TYR A 143 -15.76 -14.11 -6.42
CA TYR A 143 -14.33 -13.84 -6.25
C TYR A 143 -13.97 -13.41 -4.82
N GLY A 144 -14.97 -13.13 -3.98
CA GLY A 144 -14.80 -12.86 -2.56
C GLY A 144 -16.12 -12.51 -1.87
N LEU A 145 -16.29 -13.07 -0.67
CA LEU A 145 -17.41 -12.81 0.23
C LEU A 145 -16.84 -12.37 1.58
N ASP A 146 -17.30 -11.24 2.09
CA ASP A 146 -16.80 -10.68 3.36
C ASP A 146 -17.89 -10.78 4.45
N THR A 147 -17.84 -11.70 5.40
CA THR A 147 -16.98 -12.90 5.41
C THR A 147 -17.82 -14.16 5.66
N ILE A 148 -18.52 -14.22 6.79
CA ILE A 148 -19.34 -15.39 7.16
C ILE A 148 -20.71 -15.26 6.49
N ALA A 149 -21.03 -16.17 5.57
CA ALA A 149 -22.25 -16.06 4.77
C ALA A 149 -22.96 -17.39 4.50
N ASN A 150 -24.29 -17.37 4.57
CA ASN A 150 -25.17 -18.43 4.06
C ASN A 150 -25.71 -18.05 2.68
N ILE A 151 -25.59 -18.97 1.73
CA ILE A 151 -25.98 -18.74 0.32
C ILE A 151 -27.16 -19.63 -0.02
N THR A 152 -28.23 -19.02 -0.54
CA THR A 152 -29.38 -19.75 -1.10
C THR A 152 -29.72 -19.26 -2.49
N VAL A 153 -30.11 -20.19 -3.37
CA VAL A 153 -30.40 -19.92 -4.78
C VAL A 153 -31.74 -20.57 -5.11
N ALA A 154 -32.70 -19.76 -5.56
CA ALA A 154 -34.08 -20.20 -5.84
C ALA A 154 -34.71 -20.99 -4.66
N GLY A 155 -34.40 -20.57 -3.43
CA GLY A 155 -34.88 -21.21 -2.20
C GLY A 155 -34.15 -22.49 -1.79
N GLN A 156 -33.15 -22.94 -2.55
CA GLN A 156 -32.29 -24.08 -2.20
C GLN A 156 -31.02 -23.61 -1.49
N PRO A 157 -30.63 -24.20 -0.35
CA PRO A 157 -29.32 -23.98 0.26
C PRO A 157 -28.19 -24.42 -0.67
N VAL A 158 -27.18 -23.58 -0.85
CA VAL A 158 -26.00 -23.86 -1.69
C VAL A 158 -24.77 -24.09 -0.83
N ALA A 159 -24.42 -23.13 0.02
CA ALA A 159 -23.22 -23.20 0.84
C ALA A 159 -23.29 -22.29 2.07
N TRP A 160 -22.47 -22.62 3.07
CA TRP A 160 -22.03 -21.70 4.12
C TRP A 160 -20.53 -21.49 3.96
N VAL A 161 -20.07 -20.24 4.08
CA VAL A 161 -18.67 -19.84 3.89
C VAL A 161 -18.21 -18.94 5.04
N ASN A 162 -16.89 -18.87 5.27
CA ASN A 162 -16.30 -18.17 6.42
C ASN A 162 -14.89 -17.60 6.18
N ASN A 163 -14.51 -17.33 4.93
CA ASN A 163 -13.17 -16.83 4.60
C ASN A 163 -13.25 -15.74 3.53
N GLN A 164 -12.76 -14.54 3.86
CA GLN A 164 -12.77 -13.39 2.97
C GLN A 164 -11.88 -13.56 1.75
N PHE A 165 -10.86 -14.41 1.89
CA PHE A 165 -9.71 -14.46 1.00
C PHE A 165 -9.79 -15.56 -0.06
N ARG A 166 -10.96 -16.18 -0.21
CA ARG A 166 -11.20 -17.30 -1.13
C ARG A 166 -12.11 -16.91 -2.28
N GLU A 167 -11.82 -17.51 -3.42
CA GLU A 167 -12.79 -17.65 -4.50
C GLU A 167 -13.67 -18.87 -4.24
N TYR A 168 -14.97 -18.72 -4.52
CA TYR A 168 -15.97 -19.76 -4.34
C TYR A 168 -16.71 -20.05 -5.64
N VAL A 169 -16.69 -21.32 -6.07
CA VAL A 169 -17.40 -21.81 -7.27
C VAL A 169 -18.37 -22.92 -6.88
N PHE A 170 -19.66 -22.72 -7.14
CA PHE A 170 -20.72 -23.66 -6.79
C PHE A 170 -21.51 -24.12 -8.01
N ASP A 171 -21.75 -25.42 -8.14
CA ASP A 171 -22.69 -25.95 -9.14
C ASP A 171 -24.14 -25.67 -8.72
N VAL A 172 -24.83 -24.86 -9.51
CA VAL A 172 -26.24 -24.50 -9.33
C VAL A 172 -27.08 -24.94 -10.52
N SER A 173 -26.68 -26.04 -11.19
CA SER A 173 -27.35 -26.56 -12.40
C SER A 173 -28.82 -26.95 -12.18
N PHE A 174 -29.26 -27.11 -10.92
CA PHE A 174 -30.68 -27.26 -10.58
C PHE A 174 -31.53 -26.06 -11.02
N LEU A 175 -30.92 -24.88 -11.21
CA LEU A 175 -31.56 -23.68 -11.77
C LEU A 175 -32.14 -23.88 -13.18
N SER A 176 -31.65 -24.87 -13.93
CA SER A 176 -32.21 -25.23 -15.25
C SER A 176 -33.71 -25.52 -15.23
N SER A 177 -34.25 -25.92 -14.07
CA SER A 177 -35.68 -26.19 -13.86
C SER A 177 -36.44 -25.02 -13.22
N ALA A 178 -35.75 -23.97 -12.78
CA ALA A 178 -36.33 -22.81 -12.11
C ALA A 178 -36.80 -21.77 -13.12
N THR A 179 -38.02 -21.25 -12.94
CA THR A 179 -38.59 -20.17 -13.76
C THR A 179 -38.65 -18.82 -13.04
N ALA A 180 -38.40 -18.84 -11.73
CA ALA A 180 -38.30 -17.70 -10.84
C ALA A 180 -37.53 -18.13 -9.58
N GLY A 181 -36.97 -17.16 -8.85
CA GLY A 181 -36.24 -17.40 -7.62
C GLY A 181 -35.32 -16.24 -7.30
N ASN A 182 -34.86 -16.19 -6.05
CA ASN A 182 -33.89 -15.20 -5.60
C ASN A 182 -32.52 -15.87 -5.37
N LEU A 183 -31.46 -15.12 -5.62
CA LEU A 183 -30.16 -15.36 -4.99
C LEU A 183 -30.16 -14.55 -3.69
N THR A 184 -29.90 -15.23 -2.57
CA THR A 184 -29.84 -14.60 -1.24
C THR A 184 -28.52 -14.97 -0.57
N VAL A 185 -27.81 -13.96 -0.08
CA VAL A 185 -26.57 -14.10 0.68
C VAL A 185 -26.78 -13.42 2.03
N VAL A 186 -26.81 -14.22 3.10
CA VAL A 186 -27.04 -13.75 4.48
C VAL A 186 -25.70 -13.72 5.20
N PHE A 187 -25.20 -12.53 5.51
CA PHE A 187 -23.99 -12.30 6.27
C PHE A 187 -24.27 -12.28 7.77
N GLU A 188 -23.51 -13.06 8.53
CA GLU A 188 -23.47 -13.00 9.99
C GLU A 188 -22.49 -11.90 10.44
N SER A 189 -22.81 -11.21 11.53
CA SER A 189 -21.89 -10.26 12.17
C SER A 189 -20.56 -10.93 12.49
N ALA A 190 -19.48 -10.46 11.85
CA ALA A 190 -18.13 -10.96 12.12
C ALA A 190 -17.72 -10.76 13.58
N TYR A 191 -18.18 -9.66 14.21
CA TYR A 191 -17.98 -9.40 15.63
C TYR A 191 -18.57 -10.49 16.52
N TYR A 192 -19.86 -10.82 16.34
CA TYR A 192 -20.49 -11.87 17.15
C TYR A 192 -20.00 -13.26 16.79
N TYR A 193 -19.64 -13.51 15.52
CA TYR A 193 -19.07 -14.79 15.11
C TYR A 193 -17.76 -15.07 15.86
N GLY A 194 -16.81 -14.12 15.90
CA GLY A 194 -15.54 -14.30 16.60
C GLY A 194 -15.71 -14.54 18.09
N LEU A 195 -16.51 -13.72 18.78
CA LEU A 195 -16.88 -13.92 20.18
C LEU A 195 -17.52 -15.29 20.44
N ASN A 196 -18.41 -15.75 19.55
CA ASN A 196 -19.05 -17.04 19.72
C ASN A 196 -18.07 -18.20 19.53
N VAL A 197 -17.13 -18.08 18.58
CA VAL A 197 -16.12 -19.10 18.32
C VAL A 197 -15.14 -19.19 19.48
N SER A 198 -14.62 -18.07 19.97
CA SER A 198 -13.64 -18.01 21.07
C SER A 198 -14.21 -18.53 22.40
N MET A 199 -15.50 -18.36 22.64
CA MET A 199 -16.18 -18.84 23.86
C MET A 199 -16.55 -20.33 23.83
N ARG A 200 -16.31 -21.06 22.74
CA ARG A 200 -16.67 -22.49 22.70
C ARG A 200 -15.83 -23.29 23.71
N PRO A 201 -16.40 -24.33 24.35
CA PRO A 201 -15.64 -25.14 25.30
C PRO A 201 -14.42 -25.87 24.71
N ASP A 202 -14.44 -26.10 23.39
CA ASP A 202 -13.37 -26.72 22.61
C ASP A 202 -12.47 -25.71 21.89
N ALA A 203 -12.74 -24.41 21.99
CA ALA A 203 -11.83 -23.40 21.49
C ALA A 203 -10.59 -23.33 22.37
N GLU A 204 -9.44 -23.21 21.73
CA GLU A 204 -8.23 -22.80 22.41
C GLU A 204 -8.46 -21.42 23.03
N ASN A 205 -7.96 -21.17 24.24
CA ASN A 205 -8.01 -19.86 24.87
C ASN A 205 -6.67 -19.17 24.61
N LEU A 206 -6.67 -18.18 23.72
CA LEU A 206 -5.51 -17.33 23.48
C LEU A 206 -5.39 -16.31 24.63
N LEU A 207 -4.16 -16.03 25.05
CA LEU A 207 -3.91 -15.28 26.28
C LEU A 207 -4.41 -13.83 26.21
N ASP A 208 -5.53 -13.53 26.89
CA ASP A 208 -6.18 -12.21 26.96
C ASP A 208 -5.24 -11.02 27.30
N ALA A 209 -4.12 -11.25 28.01
CA ALA A 209 -3.28 -10.18 28.56
C ALA A 209 -1.90 -9.99 27.90
N ILE A 210 -1.46 -10.93 27.06
CA ILE A 210 -0.13 -10.89 26.38
C ILE A 210 -0.31 -10.79 24.87
N VAL A 211 -1.45 -11.26 24.36
CA VAL A 211 -1.79 -11.38 22.93
C VAL A 211 -3.26 -10.98 22.69
N GLY A 212 -3.91 -10.36 23.68
CA GLY A 212 -5.31 -9.91 23.56
C GLY A 212 -5.47 -8.90 22.42
N ASP A 213 -6.69 -8.76 21.91
CA ASP A 213 -7.05 -7.76 20.90
C ASP A 213 -6.86 -6.34 21.52
N THR A 214 -5.63 -5.84 21.47
CA THR A 214 -5.21 -4.55 22.04
C THR A 214 -5.69 -3.36 21.22
N PHE A 215 -6.38 -3.63 20.11
CA PHE A 215 -6.97 -2.64 19.22
C PHE A 215 -8.37 -2.23 19.68
N GLU A 216 -9.30 -1.92 18.78
CA GLU A 216 -10.57 -1.29 19.18
C GLU A 216 -11.69 -2.29 19.46
N VAL A 217 -11.96 -3.19 18.51
CA VAL A 217 -13.07 -4.13 18.60
C VAL A 217 -12.57 -5.47 19.14
N PRO A 218 -12.95 -5.87 20.37
CA PRO A 218 -12.56 -7.16 20.94
C PRO A 218 -13.40 -8.28 20.31
N ALA A 219 -13.11 -8.61 19.05
CA ALA A 219 -13.84 -9.61 18.27
C ALA A 219 -13.18 -10.99 18.32
N ASP A 220 -12.02 -11.11 18.96
CA ASP A 220 -11.14 -12.26 18.83
C ASP A 220 -10.76 -12.49 17.35
N ARG A 221 -10.25 -11.43 16.70
CA ARG A 221 -9.97 -11.40 15.25
C ARG A 221 -9.08 -12.55 14.75
N ALA A 222 -8.28 -13.16 15.62
CA ALA A 222 -7.45 -14.32 15.32
C ALA A 222 -8.26 -15.57 14.90
N TYR A 223 -9.53 -15.68 15.29
CA TYR A 223 -10.41 -16.80 14.93
C TYR A 223 -11.17 -16.58 13.61
N ILE A 224 -10.96 -15.44 12.95
CA ILE A 224 -11.71 -15.04 11.77
C ILE A 224 -10.73 -14.86 10.61
N ARG A 225 -10.99 -15.54 9.48
CA ARG A 225 -10.27 -15.31 8.22
C ARG A 225 -10.86 -14.09 7.49
N LYS A 226 -10.63 -12.92 8.09
CA LYS A 226 -11.02 -11.59 7.64
C LYS A 226 -9.83 -10.64 7.81
N LEU A 227 -9.80 -9.56 7.02
CA LEU A 227 -8.84 -8.46 7.09
C LEU A 227 -8.72 -8.01 8.56
N GLN A 228 -7.51 -8.08 9.12
CA GLN A 228 -7.31 -7.96 10.57
C GLN A 228 -7.52 -6.51 11.06
N SER A 229 -7.09 -5.52 10.28
CA SER A 229 -7.30 -4.11 10.62
C SER A 229 -8.76 -3.63 10.49
N ASP A 230 -9.69 -4.45 9.97
CA ASP A 230 -11.12 -4.08 9.95
C ASP A 230 -11.70 -3.95 11.37
N PHE A 231 -11.05 -4.56 12.37
CA PHE A 231 -11.40 -4.51 13.80
C PHE A 231 -10.72 -3.33 14.54
N GLY A 232 -10.12 -2.41 13.78
CA GLY A 232 -9.34 -1.29 14.28
C GLY A 232 -7.85 -1.59 14.25
N TRP A 233 -7.04 -0.56 14.04
CA TRP A 233 -5.59 -0.62 14.14
C TRP A 233 -5.05 0.72 14.67
N ASP A 234 -3.77 0.81 15.01
CA ASP A 234 -3.18 2.03 15.57
C ASP A 234 -3.10 3.22 14.59
N TRP A 235 -3.49 3.01 13.33
CA TRP A 235 -3.62 4.03 12.28
C TRP A 235 -5.00 4.06 11.60
N GLY A 236 -5.94 3.18 11.99
CA GLY A 236 -7.16 2.91 11.21
C GLY A 236 -8.42 2.65 12.04
N PRO A 237 -9.62 2.93 11.48
CA PRO A 237 -10.91 2.79 12.15
C PRO A 237 -11.39 1.34 12.19
N ALA A 238 -12.44 1.06 12.98
CA ALA A 238 -13.00 -0.27 13.18
C ALA A 238 -14.44 -0.44 12.66
N PHE A 239 -14.63 -0.35 11.34
CA PHE A 239 -15.95 -0.50 10.71
C PHE A 239 -16.43 -1.94 10.56
N VAL A 240 -15.54 -2.94 10.58
CA VAL A 240 -15.86 -4.37 10.42
C VAL A 240 -16.92 -4.63 9.32
N PRO A 241 -16.68 -4.18 8.06
CA PRO A 241 -17.69 -4.28 7.01
C PRO A 241 -18.02 -5.72 6.63
N SER A 242 -19.15 -5.93 5.95
CA SER A 242 -19.51 -7.21 5.34
C SER A 242 -20.29 -6.99 4.05
N GLY A 243 -20.19 -7.93 3.11
CA GLY A 243 -20.86 -7.87 1.81
C GLY A 243 -20.21 -8.72 0.72
N ILE A 244 -20.80 -8.70 -0.47
CA ILE A 244 -20.23 -9.30 -1.68
C ILE A 244 -19.23 -8.28 -2.24
N PHE A 245 -18.01 -8.29 -1.70
CA PHE A 245 -17.05 -7.19 -1.85
C PHE A 245 -16.19 -7.27 -3.13
N ARG A 246 -16.24 -8.40 -3.84
CA ARG A 246 -15.58 -8.65 -5.13
C ARG A 246 -16.60 -9.09 -6.20
N PRO A 247 -16.24 -9.09 -7.49
CA PRO A 247 -17.12 -9.49 -8.58
C PRO A 247 -17.75 -10.88 -8.37
N ALA A 248 -18.96 -11.05 -8.90
CA ALA A 248 -19.71 -12.29 -8.79
C ALA A 248 -20.47 -12.57 -10.09
N TYR A 249 -20.48 -13.83 -10.51
CA TYR A 249 -20.95 -14.24 -11.83
C TYR A 249 -21.81 -15.50 -11.77
N LEU A 250 -22.78 -15.61 -12.68
CA LEU A 250 -23.40 -16.88 -13.05
C LEU A 250 -22.85 -17.32 -14.40
N ILE A 251 -22.25 -18.50 -14.48
CA ILE A 251 -21.61 -19.03 -15.69
C ILE A 251 -22.37 -20.24 -16.20
N ALA A 252 -22.87 -20.18 -17.43
CA ALA A 252 -23.56 -21.30 -18.08
C ALA A 252 -22.67 -21.97 -19.15
N LEU A 253 -22.48 -23.28 -19.00
CA LEU A 253 -21.71 -24.15 -19.89
C LEU A 253 -22.62 -25.09 -20.68
N THR A 254 -22.25 -25.42 -21.92
CA THR A 254 -23.03 -26.33 -22.78
C THR A 254 -22.29 -27.62 -23.10
N ASN A 255 -23.03 -28.68 -23.46
CA ASN A 255 -22.44 -29.99 -23.74
C ASN A 255 -21.72 -30.08 -25.10
N GLY A 256 -21.49 -28.95 -25.79
CA GLY A 256 -20.78 -28.89 -27.08
C GLY A 256 -21.52 -29.49 -28.29
N ALA A 257 -22.78 -29.91 -28.14
CA ALA A 257 -23.53 -30.64 -29.18
C ALA A 257 -24.40 -29.76 -30.13
N ASN A 258 -24.69 -28.50 -29.78
CA ASN A 258 -25.63 -27.65 -30.53
C ASN A 258 -24.91 -26.57 -31.35
N ARG A 259 -24.58 -26.87 -32.61
CA ARG A 259 -24.05 -25.90 -33.61
C ARG A 259 -25.13 -25.13 -34.40
N ASN A 260 -26.40 -25.23 -34.02
CA ASN A 260 -27.52 -24.69 -34.82
C ASN A 260 -28.28 -23.54 -34.13
N SER A 261 -27.60 -22.60 -33.48
CA SER A 261 -28.22 -21.34 -33.06
C SER A 261 -27.85 -20.19 -34.02
N THR A 262 -28.85 -19.37 -34.29
CA THR A 262 -28.90 -18.29 -35.28
C THR A 262 -27.98 -17.09 -34.94
N PRO A 263 -27.57 -16.27 -35.93
CA PRO A 263 -26.39 -15.38 -35.83
C PRO A 263 -26.52 -14.10 -34.96
N ASN A 264 -27.49 -14.00 -34.04
CA ASN A 264 -27.81 -12.70 -33.43
C ASN A 264 -27.50 -12.56 -31.91
N THR A 265 -26.68 -13.44 -31.34
CA THR A 265 -26.14 -13.26 -29.97
C THR A 265 -24.61 -13.33 -30.01
N THR A 266 -23.95 -12.31 -29.47
CA THR A 266 -22.50 -12.05 -29.57
C THR A 266 -21.58 -12.98 -28.75
N ALA A 267 -22.09 -14.05 -28.15
CA ALA A 267 -21.30 -15.07 -27.45
C ALA A 267 -21.88 -16.47 -27.72
N SER A 268 -21.04 -17.39 -28.21
CA SER A 268 -21.39 -18.81 -28.35
C SER A 268 -21.02 -19.54 -27.07
N PRO A 269 -21.94 -20.23 -26.38
CA PRO A 269 -21.65 -20.89 -25.11
C PRO A 269 -20.48 -21.88 -25.24
N GLN A 270 -19.45 -21.72 -24.41
CA GLN A 270 -18.35 -22.68 -24.33
C GLN A 270 -18.73 -23.92 -23.52
N PRO A 271 -18.07 -25.06 -23.79
CA PRO A 271 -18.31 -26.27 -23.03
C PRO A 271 -17.45 -26.41 -21.78
N VAL A 272 -16.50 -25.50 -21.57
CA VAL A 272 -15.58 -25.48 -20.43
C VAL A 272 -15.46 -24.08 -19.83
N PHE A 273 -15.10 -24.01 -18.55
CA PHE A 273 -14.73 -22.80 -17.82
C PHE A 273 -13.34 -23.01 -17.21
N VAL A 274 -12.45 -22.05 -17.41
CA VAL A 274 -11.14 -22.02 -16.73
C VAL A 274 -11.36 -21.34 -15.39
N GLU A 275 -11.31 -22.14 -14.32
CA GLU A 275 -11.58 -21.70 -12.94
C GLU A 275 -10.36 -20.99 -12.36
N GLU A 276 -9.18 -21.59 -12.49
CA GLU A 276 -7.93 -21.03 -11.98
C GLU A 276 -6.81 -21.23 -13.00
N THR A 277 -5.85 -20.31 -13.02
CA THR A 277 -4.61 -20.44 -13.80
C THR A 277 -3.44 -19.93 -12.96
N SER A 278 -2.39 -20.75 -12.87
CA SER A 278 -1.11 -20.41 -12.25
C SER A 278 -0.01 -20.47 -13.31
N VAL A 279 0.83 -19.46 -13.36
CA VAL A 279 2.01 -19.38 -14.22
C VAL A 279 3.21 -19.17 -13.33
N ASP A 280 4.13 -20.13 -13.30
CA ASP A 280 5.38 -20.05 -12.55
C ASP A 280 6.57 -20.14 -13.52
N ILE A 281 7.43 -19.12 -13.53
CA ILE A 281 8.58 -19.02 -14.43
C ILE A 281 9.86 -19.03 -13.62
N TYR A 282 10.69 -20.04 -13.82
CA TYR A 282 11.91 -20.27 -13.04
C TYR A 282 13.02 -20.89 -13.90
N LYS A 283 14.23 -20.97 -13.35
CA LYS A 283 15.38 -21.61 -14.02
C LYS A 283 15.34 -23.13 -13.86
N VAL A 284 15.77 -23.89 -14.87
CA VAL A 284 15.91 -25.35 -14.75
C VAL A 284 16.76 -25.69 -13.51
N GLY A 285 16.19 -26.48 -12.59
CA GLY A 285 16.84 -26.90 -11.34
C GLY A 285 16.70 -25.92 -10.18
N GLN A 286 16.09 -24.75 -10.38
CA GLN A 286 15.71 -23.84 -9.31
C GLN A 286 14.57 -24.44 -8.49
N ASN A 287 14.68 -24.30 -7.18
CA ASN A 287 13.59 -24.47 -6.23
C ASN A 287 13.82 -23.51 -5.04
N PHE A 288 12.91 -23.46 -4.08
CA PHE A 288 13.02 -22.65 -2.87
C PHE A 288 14.41 -22.73 -2.18
N SER A 289 14.93 -23.94 -1.97
CA SER A 289 16.21 -24.16 -1.28
C SER A 289 17.44 -24.16 -2.20
N VAL A 290 17.25 -24.12 -3.53
CA VAL A 290 18.31 -24.26 -4.52
C VAL A 290 18.41 -22.98 -5.35
N PRO A 291 19.49 -22.18 -5.19
CA PRO A 291 19.69 -20.97 -5.97
C PRO A 291 19.59 -21.22 -7.48
N ALA A 292 19.02 -20.27 -8.20
CA ALA A 292 18.92 -20.34 -9.65
C ALA A 292 20.32 -20.37 -10.29
N ASN A 293 20.52 -21.29 -11.24
CA ASN A 293 21.64 -21.18 -12.17
C ASN A 293 21.26 -20.18 -13.27
N GLU A 294 21.85 -18.99 -13.21
CA GLU A 294 21.48 -17.89 -14.09
C GLU A 294 21.70 -18.17 -15.58
N THR A 295 22.55 -19.13 -15.96
CA THR A 295 22.77 -19.51 -17.36
C THR A 295 21.91 -20.70 -17.81
N ALA A 296 21.11 -21.28 -16.92
CA ALA A 296 20.21 -22.37 -17.28
C ALA A 296 19.00 -21.86 -18.06
N ASP A 297 18.39 -22.73 -18.85
CA ASP A 297 17.16 -22.42 -19.57
C ASP A 297 16.00 -22.10 -18.61
N TRP A 298 15.00 -21.39 -19.10
CA TRP A 298 13.77 -21.09 -18.39
C TRP A 298 12.79 -22.26 -18.48
N VAL A 299 12.05 -22.50 -17.42
CA VAL A 299 10.86 -23.34 -17.39
C VAL A 299 9.66 -22.43 -17.22
N VAL A 300 8.70 -22.54 -18.14
CA VAL A 300 7.37 -21.94 -18.04
C VAL A 300 6.43 -23.05 -17.60
N ASN A 301 6.03 -23.02 -16.33
CA ASN A 301 5.12 -23.97 -15.73
C ASN A 301 3.72 -23.37 -15.68
N VAL A 302 2.80 -23.94 -16.45
CA VAL A 302 1.40 -23.51 -16.49
C VAL A 302 0.54 -24.60 -15.88
N THR A 303 -0.14 -24.25 -14.79
CA THR A 303 -1.14 -25.10 -14.14
C THR A 303 -2.51 -24.47 -14.33
N MET A 304 -3.49 -25.26 -14.78
CA MET A 304 -4.82 -24.77 -15.14
C MET A 304 -5.91 -25.69 -14.57
N ALA A 305 -6.91 -25.09 -13.92
CA ALA A 305 -8.12 -25.76 -13.45
C ALA A 305 -9.26 -25.54 -14.44
N VAL A 306 -9.90 -26.62 -14.87
CA VAL A 306 -10.96 -26.59 -15.87
C VAL A 306 -12.22 -27.29 -15.36
N ARG A 307 -13.33 -26.57 -15.39
CA ARG A 307 -14.68 -27.12 -15.31
C ARG A 307 -15.18 -27.45 -16.70
N SER A 308 -15.87 -28.57 -16.86
CA SER A 308 -16.40 -29.02 -18.15
C SER A 308 -17.83 -29.55 -18.02
N ALA A 309 -18.71 -29.10 -18.92
CA ALA A 309 -20.04 -29.65 -19.13
C ALA A 309 -20.07 -30.79 -20.18
N GLY A 310 -18.96 -30.99 -20.91
CA GLY A 310 -18.82 -32.03 -21.93
C GLY A 310 -17.70 -33.02 -21.65
N THR A 311 -17.63 -34.09 -22.45
CA THR A 311 -16.50 -35.02 -22.43
C THR A 311 -15.62 -34.82 -23.66
N PHE A 312 -14.32 -34.63 -23.44
CA PHE A 312 -13.31 -34.44 -24.48
C PHE A 312 -12.24 -35.52 -24.41
N THR A 313 -12.12 -36.33 -25.46
CA THR A 313 -11.28 -37.56 -25.41
C THR A 313 -9.83 -37.37 -25.84
N SER A 314 -9.51 -36.28 -26.54
CA SER A 314 -8.11 -35.91 -26.84
C SER A 314 -7.96 -34.40 -26.87
N PRO A 315 -8.15 -33.73 -25.71
CA PRO A 315 -7.78 -32.34 -25.54
C PRO A 315 -6.27 -32.13 -25.74
N SER A 316 -5.89 -30.89 -26.05
CA SER A 316 -4.50 -30.49 -26.13
C SER A 316 -4.32 -29.06 -25.66
N ILE A 317 -3.11 -28.71 -25.23
CA ILE A 317 -2.76 -27.35 -24.82
C ILE A 317 -1.51 -26.89 -25.57
N SER A 318 -1.47 -25.62 -25.95
CA SER A 318 -0.28 -24.97 -26.51
C SER A 318 -0.07 -23.60 -25.89
N LEU A 319 1.18 -23.21 -25.75
CA LEU A 319 1.61 -21.94 -25.17
C LEU A 319 2.27 -21.10 -26.25
N ALA A 320 2.10 -19.78 -26.19
CA ALA A 320 2.79 -18.86 -27.08
C ALA A 320 3.16 -17.56 -26.37
N PHE A 321 4.33 -17.04 -26.71
CA PHE A 321 4.73 -15.65 -26.45
C PHE A 321 4.84 -14.96 -27.80
N PRO A 322 3.78 -14.29 -28.28
CA PRO A 322 3.76 -13.66 -29.60
C PRO A 322 4.90 -12.66 -29.81
N GLU A 323 5.25 -11.88 -28.79
CA GLU A 323 6.30 -10.86 -28.84
C GLU A 323 7.70 -11.45 -28.98
N LEU A 324 7.90 -12.69 -28.49
CA LEU A 324 9.14 -13.45 -28.65
C LEU A 324 9.13 -14.32 -29.92
N ASN A 325 8.03 -14.35 -30.67
CA ASN A 325 7.79 -15.27 -31.78
C ASN A 325 8.03 -16.73 -31.37
N LEU A 326 7.60 -17.10 -30.16
CA LEU A 326 7.73 -18.44 -29.61
C LEU A 326 6.36 -19.12 -29.53
N THR A 327 6.33 -20.39 -29.89
CA THR A 327 5.18 -21.27 -29.70
C THR A 327 5.69 -22.62 -29.23
N SER A 328 5.08 -23.15 -28.16
CA SER A 328 5.42 -24.47 -27.64
C SER A 328 4.98 -25.56 -28.64
N PRO A 329 5.55 -26.77 -28.52
CA PRO A 329 4.86 -27.95 -29.03
C PRO A 329 3.45 -28.06 -28.43
N THR A 330 2.53 -28.68 -29.16
CA THR A 330 1.21 -29.02 -28.62
C THR A 330 1.34 -30.18 -27.64
N PHE A 331 0.97 -29.95 -26.39
CA PHE A 331 0.93 -30.97 -25.34
C PHE A 331 -0.43 -31.69 -25.38
N ARG A 332 -0.42 -33.02 -25.38
CA ARG A 332 -1.66 -33.80 -25.25
C ARG A 332 -2.03 -33.90 -23.78
N LEU A 333 -3.30 -33.64 -23.47
CA LEU A 333 -3.84 -33.75 -22.13
C LEU A 333 -4.64 -35.05 -21.98
N ASP A 334 -4.79 -35.51 -20.74
CA ASP A 334 -5.71 -36.60 -20.41
C ASP A 334 -7.15 -36.21 -20.74
N PRO A 335 -8.04 -37.19 -21.00
CA PRO A 335 -9.44 -36.90 -21.32
C PRO A 335 -10.11 -36.01 -20.27
N ILE A 336 -10.82 -34.97 -20.71
CA ILE A 336 -11.60 -34.10 -19.83
C ILE A 336 -13.00 -34.71 -19.68
N PRO A 337 -13.42 -35.20 -18.51
CA PRO A 337 -14.78 -35.64 -18.26
C PRO A 337 -15.68 -34.45 -17.93
N ILE A 338 -16.98 -34.71 -17.77
CA ILE A 338 -17.89 -33.75 -17.13
C ILE A 338 -17.50 -33.63 -15.65
N THR A 339 -17.31 -32.40 -15.18
CA THR A 339 -16.94 -32.10 -13.78
C THR A 339 -18.12 -31.50 -13.04
N LYS A 340 -18.47 -31.97 -11.85
CA LYS A 340 -19.56 -31.39 -11.03
C LYS A 340 -19.09 -30.74 -9.75
N ASP A 341 -18.31 -31.46 -8.95
CA ASP A 341 -17.96 -31.02 -7.60
C ASP A 341 -16.64 -30.23 -7.59
N SER A 342 -15.64 -30.66 -8.36
CA SER A 342 -14.31 -30.04 -8.41
C SER A 342 -13.80 -29.91 -9.85
N PRO A 343 -12.94 -28.92 -10.16
CA PRO A 343 -12.32 -28.80 -11.47
C PRO A 343 -11.30 -29.92 -11.72
N LEU A 344 -11.00 -30.16 -12.99
CA LEU A 344 -9.87 -31.01 -13.40
C LEU A 344 -8.62 -30.15 -13.59
N TRP A 345 -7.50 -30.59 -13.03
CA TRP A 345 -6.23 -29.88 -13.09
C TRP A 345 -5.30 -30.45 -14.15
N PHE A 346 -4.63 -29.57 -14.88
CA PHE A 346 -3.58 -29.91 -15.83
C PHE A 346 -2.34 -29.06 -15.56
N THR A 347 -1.17 -29.64 -15.74
CA THR A 347 0.11 -28.93 -15.66
C THR A 347 0.93 -29.22 -16.91
N VAL A 348 1.48 -28.18 -17.52
CA VAL A 348 2.42 -28.29 -18.64
C VAL A 348 3.68 -27.49 -18.38
N LEU A 349 4.81 -28.09 -18.76
CA LEU A 349 6.14 -27.50 -18.62
C LEU A 349 6.70 -27.23 -20.02
N TRP A 350 7.10 -26.00 -20.26
CA TRP A 350 7.76 -25.61 -21.50
C TRP A 350 9.12 -24.99 -21.22
N GLN A 351 10.18 -25.60 -21.77
CA GLN A 351 11.52 -25.07 -21.66
C GLN A 351 11.82 -24.07 -22.78
N ILE A 352 12.36 -22.91 -22.41
CA ILE A 352 12.77 -21.83 -23.32
C ILE A 352 14.25 -21.50 -23.06
N PRO A 353 15.10 -21.43 -24.10
CA PRO A 353 16.50 -21.04 -23.94
C PRO A 353 16.69 -19.70 -23.22
N ASP A 354 17.64 -19.62 -22.27
CA ASP A 354 17.92 -18.41 -21.46
C ASP A 354 18.10 -17.14 -22.31
N ALA A 355 18.77 -17.28 -23.45
CA ALA A 355 19.17 -16.16 -24.31
C ALA A 355 18.00 -15.51 -25.09
N ILE A 356 16.78 -16.03 -25.01
CA ILE A 356 15.65 -15.53 -25.81
C ILE A 356 14.90 -14.39 -25.12
N PRO A 357 14.34 -14.55 -23.90
CA PRO A 357 13.63 -13.46 -23.25
C PRO A 357 14.60 -12.42 -22.65
N GLU A 358 14.24 -11.15 -22.75
CA GLU A 358 14.86 -10.12 -21.90
C GLU A 358 14.32 -10.28 -20.48
N ARG A 359 15.18 -9.99 -19.49
CA ARG A 359 14.82 -10.15 -18.08
C ARG A 359 14.08 -8.93 -17.56
N TRP A 360 13.07 -9.17 -16.73
CA TRP A 360 12.41 -8.13 -15.95
C TRP A 360 13.33 -7.68 -14.80
N TYR A 361 13.38 -6.36 -14.58
CA TYR A 361 14.07 -5.71 -13.45
C TYR A 361 13.17 -4.62 -12.86
N PRO A 362 13.32 -4.29 -11.57
CA PRO A 362 12.69 -3.10 -11.02
C PRO A 362 13.21 -1.83 -11.73
N HIS A 363 12.40 -0.77 -11.73
CA HIS A 363 12.60 0.43 -12.55
C HIS A 363 13.94 1.14 -12.33
N ASN A 364 14.51 1.01 -11.13
CA ASN A 364 15.77 1.63 -10.76
C ASN A 364 16.99 0.74 -11.04
N LEU A 365 16.83 -0.52 -11.45
CA LEU A 365 17.92 -1.46 -11.76
C LEU A 365 17.93 -1.92 -13.22
N GLY A 366 16.85 -1.66 -13.97
CA GLY A 366 16.75 -2.05 -15.37
C GLY A 366 15.39 -1.70 -15.97
N THR A 367 14.97 -2.49 -16.97
CA THR A 367 13.66 -2.31 -17.62
C THR A 367 12.69 -3.37 -17.09
N PRO A 368 11.46 -3.00 -16.69
CA PRO A 368 10.42 -3.95 -16.32
C PRO A 368 9.81 -4.61 -17.57
N THR A 369 10.58 -5.44 -18.27
CA THR A 369 10.14 -6.08 -19.52
C THR A 369 9.08 -7.16 -19.24
N LEU A 370 7.94 -7.08 -19.91
CA LEU A 370 6.79 -7.98 -19.77
C LEU A 370 6.40 -8.57 -21.13
N TYR A 371 5.75 -9.73 -21.09
CA TYR A 371 5.27 -10.48 -22.25
C TYR A 371 3.88 -11.07 -21.99
N ASP A 372 3.07 -11.16 -23.04
CA ASP A 372 1.79 -11.84 -23.02
C ASP A 372 1.96 -13.34 -23.32
N LEU A 373 1.74 -14.17 -22.31
CA LEU A 373 1.61 -15.62 -22.46
C LEU A 373 0.18 -15.97 -22.89
N THR A 374 0.02 -16.46 -24.11
CA THR A 374 -1.26 -17.04 -24.56
C THR A 374 -1.27 -18.54 -24.34
N VAL A 375 -2.22 -19.01 -23.53
CA VAL A 375 -2.49 -20.42 -23.25
C VAL A 375 -3.72 -20.85 -24.05
N SER A 376 -3.58 -21.78 -25.00
CA SER A 376 -4.67 -22.24 -25.86
C SER A 376 -5.02 -23.70 -25.56
N LEU A 377 -6.22 -23.94 -25.02
CA LEU A 377 -6.79 -25.26 -24.79
C LEU A 377 -7.62 -25.68 -26.02
N GLY A 378 -7.05 -26.57 -26.82
CA GLY A 378 -7.69 -27.20 -27.95
C GLY A 378 -8.64 -28.32 -27.54
N LEU A 379 -9.90 -28.20 -27.96
CA LEU A 379 -10.98 -29.14 -27.63
C LEU A 379 -11.56 -29.75 -28.91
N GLN A 380 -11.72 -31.07 -28.93
CA GLN A 380 -12.22 -31.78 -30.10
C GLN A 380 -13.63 -31.32 -30.48
N ARG A 381 -13.82 -30.86 -31.73
CA ARG A 381 -15.10 -30.44 -32.32
C ARG A 381 -15.71 -29.12 -31.78
N SER A 382 -15.02 -28.42 -30.88
CA SER A 382 -15.38 -27.05 -30.43
C SER A 382 -14.30 -26.04 -30.83
N THR A 383 -14.52 -24.76 -30.50
CA THR A 383 -13.50 -23.71 -30.58
C THR A 383 -12.48 -23.89 -29.46
N ASP A 384 -11.24 -23.50 -29.72
CA ASP A 384 -10.19 -23.47 -28.70
C ASP A 384 -10.53 -22.43 -27.63
N VAL A 385 -10.20 -22.73 -26.38
CA VAL A 385 -10.33 -21.82 -25.24
C VAL A 385 -8.99 -21.17 -24.99
N ASN A 386 -8.91 -19.85 -25.13
CA ASN A 386 -7.68 -19.09 -24.96
C ASN A 386 -7.73 -18.30 -23.66
N VAL A 387 -6.63 -18.29 -22.93
CA VAL A 387 -6.37 -17.44 -21.76
C VAL A 387 -5.07 -16.68 -22.03
N THR A 388 -5.07 -15.37 -21.85
CA THR A 388 -3.86 -14.55 -21.97
C THR A 388 -3.47 -14.04 -20.60
N VAL A 389 -2.20 -14.26 -20.23
CA VAL A 389 -1.61 -13.87 -18.96
C VAL A 389 -0.39 -13.00 -19.24
N ARG A 390 -0.34 -11.79 -18.69
CA ARG A 390 0.85 -10.95 -18.77
C ARG A 390 1.83 -11.32 -17.66
N THR A 391 3.11 -11.51 -18.00
CA THR A 391 4.15 -11.98 -17.06
C THR A 391 5.54 -11.51 -17.50
N GLY A 392 6.59 -11.85 -16.74
CA GLY A 392 7.99 -11.48 -17.05
C GLY A 392 8.98 -12.55 -16.59
N PHE A 393 10.18 -12.54 -17.19
CA PHE A 393 11.25 -13.49 -16.87
C PHE A 393 12.23 -12.89 -15.87
N ARG A 394 12.28 -13.40 -14.65
CA ARG A 394 13.24 -12.98 -13.62
C ARG A 394 13.53 -14.11 -12.64
N THR A 395 14.71 -14.09 -12.02
CA THR A 395 14.96 -14.86 -10.79
C THR A 395 14.94 -13.90 -9.61
N ILE A 396 14.32 -14.31 -8.50
CA ILE A 396 14.42 -13.62 -7.21
C ILE A 396 14.84 -14.64 -6.16
N LYS A 397 15.75 -14.23 -5.28
CA LYS A 397 16.21 -15.03 -4.14
C LYS A 397 16.26 -14.14 -2.91
N LEU A 398 15.80 -14.69 -1.77
CA LEU A 398 16.10 -14.15 -0.45
C LEU A 398 17.29 -14.93 0.12
N ALA A 399 18.43 -14.28 0.30
CA ALA A 399 19.62 -14.88 0.88
C ALA A 399 19.49 -14.89 2.41
N GLN A 400 19.36 -16.09 3.00
CA GLN A 400 19.07 -16.28 4.43
C GLN A 400 20.12 -17.12 5.19
N LEU A 401 21.14 -17.62 4.48
CA LEU A 401 22.16 -18.50 5.04
C LEU A 401 23.46 -17.73 5.34
N ALA A 402 24.33 -18.36 6.13
CA ALA A 402 25.63 -17.83 6.55
C ALA A 402 26.42 -17.18 5.41
N TYR A 403 27.07 -16.06 5.70
CA TYR A 403 28.08 -15.50 4.80
C TYR A 403 29.24 -16.48 4.60
N SER A 404 29.81 -16.49 3.40
CA SER A 404 31.02 -17.25 3.14
C SER A 404 32.20 -16.68 3.96
N ARG A 405 33.19 -17.53 4.27
CA ARG A 405 34.40 -17.05 4.97
C ARG A 405 35.15 -15.99 4.15
N GLU A 406 35.12 -16.13 2.84
CA GLU A 406 35.72 -15.17 1.91
C GLU A 406 35.01 -13.81 1.98
N ASP A 407 33.68 -13.77 2.00
CA ASP A 407 32.92 -12.52 2.17
C ASP A 407 33.28 -11.82 3.50
N ILE A 408 33.32 -12.58 4.59
CA ILE A 408 33.69 -12.07 5.92
C ILE A 408 35.08 -11.43 5.89
N ASP A 409 36.07 -12.15 5.37
CA ASP A 409 37.47 -11.71 5.41
C ASP A 409 37.76 -10.57 4.41
N THR A 410 37.13 -10.58 3.23
CA THR A 410 37.43 -9.60 2.17
C THR A 410 36.61 -8.32 2.27
N ARG A 411 35.37 -8.40 2.75
CA ARG A 411 34.45 -7.25 2.86
C ARG A 411 34.33 -6.72 4.29
N GLY A 412 34.88 -7.42 5.29
CA GLY A 412 34.80 -7.02 6.69
C GLY A 412 33.41 -7.20 7.29
N ILE A 413 32.65 -8.17 6.79
CA ILE A 413 31.29 -8.46 7.26
C ILE A 413 31.33 -9.14 8.63
N THR A 414 30.53 -8.65 9.57
CA THR A 414 30.30 -9.29 10.86
C THR A 414 29.68 -10.67 10.61
N PRO A 415 30.19 -11.77 11.20
CA PRO A 415 29.67 -13.11 10.95
C PRO A 415 28.17 -13.29 11.31
N GLY A 416 27.59 -14.39 10.86
CA GLY A 416 26.17 -14.69 10.94
C GLY A 416 25.56 -14.89 9.55
N ASP A 417 24.24 -14.74 9.44
CA ASP A 417 23.50 -15.00 8.21
C ASP A 417 23.28 -13.74 7.37
N GLN A 418 23.10 -13.98 6.08
CA GLN A 418 22.57 -13.00 5.15
C GLN A 418 21.09 -12.72 5.44
N TRP A 419 20.62 -11.54 5.04
CA TRP A 419 19.20 -11.23 4.86
C TRP A 419 19.07 -10.12 3.83
N HIS A 420 18.99 -10.48 2.56
CA HIS A 420 18.82 -9.53 1.45
C HIS A 420 18.26 -10.21 0.21
N PHE A 421 17.76 -9.41 -0.72
CA PHE A 421 17.24 -9.89 -1.99
C PHE A 421 18.30 -9.85 -3.10
N GLU A 422 18.23 -10.85 -3.98
CA GLU A 422 19.00 -10.93 -5.21
C GLU A 422 18.05 -11.04 -6.40
N ILE A 423 18.13 -10.09 -7.34
CA ILE A 423 17.38 -10.11 -8.60
C ILE A 423 18.33 -10.55 -9.72
N ASN A 424 17.96 -11.57 -10.49
CA ASN A 424 18.77 -12.05 -11.62
C ASN A 424 20.23 -12.37 -11.21
N GLY A 425 20.40 -12.95 -10.03
CA GLY A 425 21.69 -13.33 -9.44
C GLY A 425 22.51 -12.18 -8.82
N LYS A 426 21.93 -10.98 -8.65
CA LYS A 426 22.64 -9.81 -8.11
C LYS A 426 21.93 -9.23 -6.90
N ALA A 427 22.66 -9.07 -5.79
CA ALA A 427 22.17 -8.35 -4.63
C ALA A 427 21.85 -6.89 -4.97
N PHE A 428 20.85 -6.31 -4.33
CA PHE A 428 20.52 -4.89 -4.47
C PHE A 428 20.03 -4.33 -3.13
N TYR A 429 20.06 -3.00 -3.00
CA TYR A 429 19.49 -2.34 -1.83
C TYR A 429 17.97 -2.19 -2.01
N SER A 430 17.19 -2.72 -1.07
CA SER A 430 15.74 -2.58 -1.05
C SER A 430 15.35 -1.24 -0.42
N LEU A 431 14.74 -0.36 -1.20
CA LEU A 431 14.36 0.99 -0.82
C LEU A 431 12.84 1.08 -0.91
N GLY A 432 12.17 1.32 0.21
CA GLY A 432 10.71 1.21 0.18
C GLY A 432 9.96 1.67 1.40
N THR A 433 8.69 1.29 1.40
CA THR A 433 7.70 1.55 2.44
C THR A 433 6.78 0.34 2.59
N ASN A 434 6.02 0.32 3.68
CA ASN A 434 4.96 -0.64 3.92
C ASN A 434 3.63 -0.08 3.38
N ILE A 435 2.85 -0.90 2.67
CA ILE A 435 1.54 -0.54 2.15
C ILE A 435 0.44 -1.24 2.94
N ILE A 436 -0.57 -0.48 3.30
CA ILE A 436 -1.75 -0.92 4.04
C ILE A 436 -3.01 -0.82 3.14
N PRO A 437 -4.18 -1.34 3.54
CA PRO A 437 -5.41 -1.15 2.77
C PRO A 437 -5.69 0.34 2.47
N PHE A 438 -6.18 0.62 1.27
CA PHE A 438 -6.37 2.00 0.78
C PHE A 438 -7.64 2.67 1.30
N ASP A 439 -8.60 1.87 1.78
CA ASP A 439 -9.89 2.32 2.30
C ASP A 439 -10.45 1.22 3.21
N PRO A 440 -11.23 1.54 4.27
CA PRO A 440 -11.87 0.51 5.09
C PRO A 440 -12.91 -0.29 4.31
N PHE A 441 -13.39 0.24 3.19
CA PHE A 441 -14.37 -0.42 2.33
C PHE A 441 -13.74 -0.76 0.98
N TYR A 442 -13.24 -1.99 0.87
CA TYR A 442 -12.59 -2.53 -0.34
C TYR A 442 -13.36 -2.19 -1.62
N ALA A 443 -14.69 -2.33 -1.59
CA ALA A 443 -15.55 -2.22 -2.77
C ALA A 443 -15.61 -0.81 -3.40
N ARG A 444 -15.09 0.24 -2.74
CA ARG A 444 -15.01 1.60 -3.32
C ARG A 444 -13.59 2.05 -3.72
N ILE A 445 -12.59 1.19 -3.55
CA ILE A 445 -11.22 1.48 -3.99
C ILE A 445 -11.19 1.49 -5.53
N THR A 446 -10.45 2.44 -6.10
CA THR A 446 -10.29 2.56 -7.56
C THR A 446 -8.85 2.33 -8.01
N THR A 447 -8.68 1.80 -9.23
CA THR A 447 -7.37 1.63 -9.86
C THR A 447 -6.60 2.95 -9.96
N GLU A 448 -7.27 4.07 -10.21
CA GLU A 448 -6.66 5.39 -10.22
C GLU A 448 -6.00 5.79 -8.89
N GLN A 449 -6.65 5.50 -7.77
CA GLN A 449 -6.10 5.77 -6.43
C GLN A 449 -4.86 4.92 -6.18
N VAL A 450 -4.95 3.62 -6.47
CA VAL A 450 -3.84 2.67 -6.29
C VAL A 450 -2.66 3.02 -7.19
N ARG A 451 -2.91 3.29 -8.48
CA ARG A 451 -1.88 3.73 -9.43
C ARG A 451 -1.18 5.00 -8.95
N TRP A 452 -1.91 5.97 -8.41
CA TRP A 452 -1.29 7.18 -7.88
C TRP A 452 -0.32 6.89 -6.73
N VAL A 453 -0.68 6.01 -5.79
CA VAL A 453 0.18 5.61 -4.68
C VAL A 453 1.44 4.88 -5.20
N LEU A 454 1.27 3.93 -6.12
CA LEU A 454 2.40 3.18 -6.69
C LEU A 454 3.33 4.06 -7.53
N GLU A 455 2.77 4.94 -8.37
CA GLU A 455 3.57 5.93 -9.11
C GLU A 455 4.30 6.88 -8.16
N SER A 456 3.67 7.24 -7.03
CA SER A 456 4.30 8.08 -6.02
C SER A 456 5.50 7.39 -5.37
N ALA A 457 5.41 6.09 -5.09
CA ALA A 457 6.53 5.29 -4.61
C ALA A 457 7.68 5.29 -5.63
N VAL A 458 7.41 4.96 -6.90
CA VAL A 458 8.41 4.96 -7.99
C VAL A 458 9.09 6.33 -8.14
N ARG A 459 8.30 7.41 -8.12
CA ARG A 459 8.82 8.79 -8.26
C ARG A 459 9.69 9.22 -7.08
N SER A 460 9.49 8.64 -5.91
CA SER A 460 10.34 8.84 -4.73
C SER A 460 11.56 7.91 -4.67
N GLY A 461 11.83 7.14 -5.73
CA GLY A 461 13.00 6.26 -5.84
C GLY A 461 12.83 4.87 -5.21
N GLN A 462 11.65 4.56 -4.66
CA GLN A 462 11.36 3.26 -4.05
C GLN A 462 11.33 2.16 -5.10
N ASN A 463 11.89 0.99 -4.78
CA ASN A 463 11.88 -0.20 -5.64
C ASN A 463 11.18 -1.40 -5.01
N MET A 464 10.75 -1.30 -3.75
CA MET A 464 10.02 -2.34 -3.05
C MET A 464 8.91 -1.76 -2.19
N LEU A 465 7.78 -2.45 -2.15
CA LEU A 465 6.70 -2.26 -1.18
C LEU A 465 6.49 -3.57 -0.44
N ARG A 466 6.29 -3.46 0.87
CA ARG A 466 5.81 -4.60 1.67
C ARG A 466 4.29 -4.52 1.83
N VAL A 467 3.59 -5.51 1.30
CA VAL A 467 2.14 -5.69 1.38
C VAL A 467 1.83 -6.33 2.73
N TRP A 468 1.52 -5.49 3.72
CA TRP A 468 1.45 -5.87 5.12
C TRP A 468 0.34 -6.90 5.44
N GLY A 469 0.68 -7.89 6.27
CA GLY A 469 -0.12 -9.08 6.57
C GLY A 469 -1.34 -8.90 7.46
N GLY A 470 -1.62 -7.72 8.01
CA GLY A 470 -2.94 -7.47 8.63
C GLY A 470 -3.96 -6.84 7.68
N GLY A 471 -3.56 -6.60 6.42
CA GLY A 471 -4.41 -6.10 5.35
C GLY A 471 -5.07 -7.24 4.56
N ILE A 472 -5.00 -7.14 3.22
CA ILE A 472 -5.63 -8.10 2.30
C ILE A 472 -4.65 -8.52 1.21
N TYR A 473 -4.83 -9.74 0.68
CA TYR A 473 -4.20 -10.13 -0.58
C TYR A 473 -4.65 -9.18 -1.68
N GLN A 474 -3.71 -8.39 -2.19
CA GLN A 474 -4.00 -7.43 -3.24
C GLN A 474 -4.49 -8.15 -4.52
N PRO A 475 -5.43 -7.54 -5.27
CA PRO A 475 -5.97 -8.12 -6.49
C PRO A 475 -4.92 -8.18 -7.60
N ASP A 476 -5.07 -9.16 -8.49
CA ASP A 476 -4.21 -9.26 -9.66
C ASP A 476 -4.63 -8.28 -10.76
N SER A 477 -5.92 -7.94 -10.80
CA SER A 477 -6.56 -7.09 -11.80
C SER A 477 -7.95 -6.60 -11.35
N GLU A 478 -8.60 -5.76 -12.17
CA GLU A 478 -10.01 -5.41 -11.96
C GLU A 478 -10.98 -6.58 -12.21
N ALA A 479 -10.51 -7.70 -12.77
CA ALA A 479 -11.38 -8.83 -13.09
C ALA A 479 -11.63 -9.74 -11.87
N ASP A 480 -10.60 -9.93 -11.02
CA ASP A 480 -10.67 -10.71 -9.77
C ASP A 480 -10.94 -9.81 -8.54
N GLY A 481 -10.62 -8.51 -8.63
CA GLY A 481 -10.87 -7.49 -7.62
C GLY A 481 -11.84 -6.38 -8.06
N VAL A 482 -11.70 -5.20 -7.45
CA VAL A 482 -12.37 -3.96 -7.91
C VAL A 482 -11.36 -2.89 -8.35
N TYR A 483 -10.07 -3.20 -8.27
CA TYR A 483 -8.94 -2.37 -8.70
C TYR A 483 -7.77 -3.27 -9.11
N ASP A 484 -6.80 -2.70 -9.83
CA ASP A 484 -5.56 -3.38 -10.22
C ASP A 484 -4.39 -3.01 -9.29
N PHE A 485 -3.63 -4.00 -8.81
CA PHE A 485 -2.44 -3.80 -7.98
C PHE A 485 -1.20 -4.50 -8.54
N TYR A 486 -1.19 -5.83 -8.63
CA TYR A 486 0.03 -6.54 -9.03
C TYR A 486 0.41 -6.29 -10.50
N SER A 487 -0.56 -6.11 -11.40
CA SER A 487 -0.25 -5.76 -12.78
C SER A 487 0.33 -4.35 -12.88
N LEU A 488 -0.10 -3.42 -12.02
CA LEU A 488 0.55 -2.11 -11.88
C LEU A 488 1.97 -2.23 -11.33
N CYS A 489 2.21 -3.09 -10.33
CA CYS A 489 3.55 -3.32 -9.79
C CYS A 489 4.50 -3.86 -10.85
N ASP A 490 4.05 -4.82 -11.66
CA ASP A 490 4.78 -5.37 -12.79
C ASP A 490 5.13 -4.31 -13.84
N GLU A 491 4.15 -3.49 -14.24
CA GLU A 491 4.28 -2.42 -15.24
C GLU A 491 5.26 -1.34 -14.78
N LEU A 492 5.11 -0.91 -13.53
CA LEU A 492 5.88 0.18 -12.93
C LEU A 492 7.26 -0.26 -12.47
N GLY A 493 7.54 -1.57 -12.44
CA GLY A 493 8.83 -2.10 -12.00
C GLY A 493 9.06 -1.93 -10.50
N ILE A 494 8.05 -2.16 -9.67
CA ILE A 494 8.15 -2.11 -8.21
C ILE A 494 7.93 -3.50 -7.62
N LEU A 495 8.82 -3.92 -6.72
CA LEU A 495 8.78 -5.23 -6.08
C LEU A 495 7.71 -5.24 -4.98
N ALA A 496 6.98 -6.34 -4.85
CA ALA A 496 5.98 -6.57 -3.81
C ALA A 496 6.44 -7.73 -2.92
N TRP A 497 6.84 -7.43 -1.68
CA TRP A 497 6.92 -8.42 -0.62
C TRP A 497 5.49 -8.68 -0.15
N SER A 498 4.98 -9.89 -0.40
CA SER A 498 3.61 -10.26 -0.05
C SER A 498 3.56 -11.05 1.25
N GLU A 499 2.55 -10.80 2.09
CA GLU A 499 2.35 -11.54 3.34
C GLU A 499 1.02 -12.32 3.32
N PHE A 500 0.98 -13.47 3.97
CA PHE A 500 -0.28 -14.13 4.33
C PHE A 500 -0.98 -13.33 5.44
N ILE A 501 -2.31 -13.44 5.51
CA ILE A 501 -3.11 -12.53 6.35
C ILE A 501 -3.15 -13.00 7.81
N PHE A 502 -2.02 -12.85 8.48
CA PHE A 502 -1.77 -13.14 9.89
C PHE A 502 -0.93 -11.99 10.45
N SER A 503 -1.36 -11.33 11.52
CA SER A 503 -0.69 -10.13 12.02
C SER A 503 -0.88 -9.89 13.50
N ASP A 504 0.23 -9.58 14.20
CA ASP A 504 0.27 -9.10 15.58
C ASP A 504 -0.65 -9.88 16.53
N SER A 505 -0.66 -11.20 16.38
CA SER A 505 -1.46 -12.10 17.21
C SER A 505 -0.97 -13.54 17.08
N LEU A 506 -1.29 -14.35 18.08
CA LEU A 506 -1.24 -15.80 17.96
C LEU A 506 -2.51 -16.28 17.26
N TYR A 507 -2.41 -17.37 16.51
CA TYR A 507 -3.55 -17.93 15.78
C TYR A 507 -3.86 -19.34 16.26
N PRO A 508 -5.14 -19.69 16.45
CA PRO A 508 -5.53 -21.01 16.90
C PRO A 508 -5.29 -22.04 15.80
N ILE A 509 -4.86 -23.23 16.19
CA ILE A 509 -4.62 -24.34 15.25
C ILE A 509 -5.59 -25.48 15.55
N ASN A 510 -6.63 -25.57 14.73
CA ASN A 510 -7.57 -26.68 14.73
C ASN A 510 -7.98 -27.00 13.29
N ASP A 511 -8.51 -28.22 13.09
CA ASP A 511 -8.88 -28.71 11.76
C ASP A 511 -9.83 -27.74 11.03
N PHE A 512 -10.77 -27.12 11.74
CA PHE A 512 -11.73 -26.17 11.17
C PHE A 512 -11.06 -24.90 10.60
N MET A 513 -10.06 -24.35 11.30
CA MET A 513 -9.28 -23.21 10.80
C MET A 513 -8.35 -23.63 9.65
N LEU A 514 -7.65 -24.75 9.78
CA LEU A 514 -6.72 -25.24 8.76
C LEU A 514 -7.43 -25.60 7.45
N GLU A 515 -8.63 -26.20 7.50
CA GLU A 515 -9.48 -26.47 6.32
C GLU A 515 -9.92 -25.19 5.60
N SER A 516 -9.97 -24.06 6.32
CA SER A 516 -10.28 -22.76 5.73
C SER A 516 -9.03 -22.06 5.16
N ILE A 517 -7.89 -22.16 5.85
CA ILE A 517 -6.62 -21.52 5.48
C ILE A 517 -5.96 -22.20 4.28
N GLU A 518 -6.03 -23.54 4.17
CA GLU A 518 -5.39 -24.28 3.07
C GLU A 518 -5.79 -23.76 1.68
N PRO A 519 -7.09 -23.70 1.33
CA PRO A 519 -7.51 -23.22 0.02
C PRO A 519 -7.29 -21.71 -0.13
N GLU A 520 -7.38 -20.92 0.95
CA GLU A 520 -7.01 -19.50 0.91
C GLU A 520 -5.58 -19.31 0.42
N VAL A 521 -4.62 -19.98 1.07
CA VAL A 521 -3.19 -19.81 0.80
C VAL A 521 -2.88 -20.33 -0.61
N ARG A 522 -3.38 -21.53 -0.95
CA ARG A 522 -3.13 -22.15 -2.25
C ARG A 522 -3.67 -21.29 -3.40
N GLN A 523 -4.90 -20.80 -3.30
CA GLN A 523 -5.50 -19.94 -4.33
C GLN A 523 -4.71 -18.64 -4.52
N ASN A 524 -4.33 -17.97 -3.43
CA ASN A 524 -3.62 -16.70 -3.51
C ASN A 524 -2.18 -16.84 -4.03
N VAL A 525 -1.45 -17.90 -3.65
CA VAL A 525 -0.12 -18.19 -4.23
C VAL A 525 -0.23 -18.39 -5.74
N ARG A 526 -1.18 -19.22 -6.19
CA ARG A 526 -1.42 -19.47 -7.63
C ARG A 526 -1.79 -18.21 -8.40
N ARG A 527 -2.70 -17.41 -7.84
CA ARG A 527 -3.18 -16.16 -8.44
C ARG A 527 -2.04 -15.17 -8.67
N ILE A 528 -1.09 -15.10 -7.73
CA ILE A 528 -0.03 -14.09 -7.75
C ILE A 528 1.26 -14.56 -8.45
N ASN A 529 1.52 -15.88 -8.55
CA ASN A 529 2.77 -16.43 -9.12
C ASN A 529 3.15 -15.89 -10.51
N LYS A 530 2.16 -15.50 -11.32
CA LYS A 530 2.37 -14.92 -12.66
C LYS A 530 3.10 -13.57 -12.64
N HIS A 531 3.12 -12.87 -11.51
CA HIS A 531 3.62 -11.50 -11.39
C HIS A 531 5.12 -11.47 -11.05
N PRO A 532 6.00 -11.01 -11.96
CA PRO A 532 7.44 -10.88 -11.68
C PRO A 532 7.73 -9.91 -10.51
N SER A 533 6.82 -8.96 -10.23
CA SER A 533 6.92 -8.05 -9.08
C SER A 533 6.86 -8.75 -7.73
N ASN A 534 6.14 -9.88 -7.58
CA ASN A 534 6.08 -10.57 -6.30
C ASN A 534 7.47 -11.14 -5.98
N VAL A 535 8.03 -10.79 -4.82
CA VAL A 535 9.42 -11.16 -4.45
C VAL A 535 9.52 -12.06 -3.24
N GLN A 536 8.45 -12.20 -2.45
CA GLN A 536 8.44 -12.99 -1.23
C GLN A 536 7.00 -13.31 -0.83
N TRP A 537 6.82 -14.49 -0.24
CA TRP A 537 5.70 -14.81 0.65
C TRP A 537 6.20 -14.86 2.09
N ALA A 538 5.75 -13.95 2.95
CA ALA A 538 5.97 -14.07 4.39
C ALA A 538 4.73 -14.63 5.10
N GLY A 539 4.94 -15.48 6.09
CA GLY A 539 3.87 -16.16 6.80
C GLY A 539 2.93 -15.25 7.60
N GLY A 540 3.43 -14.14 8.12
CA GLY A 540 2.64 -13.14 8.84
C GLY A 540 3.49 -12.01 9.42
N ASN A 541 2.87 -11.07 10.13
CA ASN A 541 3.51 -9.86 10.68
C ASN A 541 3.83 -9.96 12.18
N GLU A 542 5.10 -9.72 12.57
CA GLU A 542 5.62 -9.56 13.95
C GLU A 542 5.46 -10.77 14.91
N ILE A 543 4.93 -11.89 14.42
CA ILE A 543 4.53 -13.04 15.23
C ILE A 543 5.72 -13.78 15.87
N GLU A 544 6.89 -13.85 15.23
CA GLU A 544 8.07 -14.53 15.83
C GLU A 544 8.48 -13.86 17.16
N GLY A 545 8.45 -12.51 17.20
CA GLY A 545 8.75 -11.75 18.43
C GLY A 545 7.74 -12.03 19.54
N ILE A 546 6.45 -12.07 19.19
CA ILE A 546 5.36 -12.37 20.12
C ILE A 546 5.52 -13.78 20.69
N VAL A 547 5.67 -14.79 19.82
CA VAL A 547 5.70 -16.19 20.27
C VAL A 547 6.95 -16.52 21.08
N THR A 548 8.10 -15.93 20.75
CA THR A 548 9.33 -16.11 21.53
C THR A 548 9.23 -15.44 22.91
N SER A 549 8.59 -14.28 23.00
CA SER A 549 8.25 -13.64 24.28
C SER A 549 7.29 -14.49 25.11
N VAL A 550 6.20 -14.98 24.50
CA VAL A 550 5.21 -15.85 25.17
C VAL A 550 5.85 -17.13 25.70
N ASN A 551 6.70 -17.80 24.90
CA ASN A 551 7.38 -19.03 25.30
C ASN A 551 8.22 -18.86 26.58
N THR A 552 8.77 -17.67 26.82
CA THR A 552 9.61 -17.41 28.00
C THR A 552 8.86 -16.77 29.17
N SER A 553 7.78 -16.02 28.90
CA SER A 553 7.04 -15.26 29.92
C SER A 553 5.81 -15.99 30.47
N VAL A 554 5.29 -17.00 29.78
CA VAL A 554 4.04 -17.69 30.12
C VAL A 554 4.25 -19.13 30.53
N SER A 555 3.53 -19.58 31.56
CA SER A 555 3.52 -20.99 31.94
C SER A 555 2.95 -21.86 30.81
N ASN A 556 3.67 -22.90 30.41
CA ASN A 556 3.39 -23.72 29.22
C ASN A 556 3.40 -22.94 27.89
N GLY A 557 4.08 -21.79 27.82
CA GLY A 557 4.15 -20.97 26.59
C GLY A 557 4.76 -21.70 25.37
N THR A 558 5.49 -22.79 25.58
CA THR A 558 6.05 -23.63 24.52
C THR A 558 4.99 -24.19 23.57
N ILE A 559 3.74 -24.40 24.03
CA ILE A 559 2.65 -24.85 23.13
C ILE A 559 2.42 -23.87 21.97
N TYR A 560 2.48 -22.57 22.24
CA TYR A 560 2.27 -21.54 21.23
C TYR A 560 3.46 -21.45 20.26
N LEU A 561 4.68 -21.74 20.74
CA LEU A 561 5.85 -21.87 19.88
C LEU A 561 5.74 -23.09 18.95
N ASP A 562 5.33 -24.24 19.49
CA ASP A 562 5.13 -25.46 18.70
C ASP A 562 4.01 -25.26 17.66
N GLN A 563 2.95 -24.54 18.02
CA GLN A 563 1.90 -24.14 17.09
C GLN A 563 2.42 -23.18 16.00
N PHE A 564 3.19 -22.17 16.37
CA PHE A 564 3.82 -21.29 15.39
C PHE A 564 4.68 -22.08 14.40
N VAL A 565 5.48 -23.04 14.87
CA VAL A 565 6.23 -23.95 13.99
C VAL A 565 5.28 -24.73 13.08
N ALA A 566 4.24 -25.37 13.64
CA ALA A 566 3.29 -26.16 12.86
C ALA A 566 2.56 -25.35 11.77
N LEU A 567 2.18 -24.10 12.06
CA LEU A 567 1.49 -23.24 11.09
C LEU A 567 2.46 -22.62 10.09
N PHE A 568 3.50 -21.93 10.55
CA PHE A 568 4.34 -21.07 9.71
C PHE A 568 5.57 -21.79 9.14
N GLN A 569 6.15 -22.77 9.83
CA GLN A 569 7.30 -23.52 9.30
C GLN A 569 6.85 -24.73 8.47
N ASP A 570 5.76 -25.39 8.87
CA ASP A 570 5.33 -26.64 8.23
C ASP A 570 4.15 -26.39 7.28
N PHE A 571 2.98 -26.00 7.79
CA PHE A 571 1.75 -25.94 7.00
C PHE A 571 1.77 -24.90 5.86
N LEU A 572 2.04 -23.62 6.17
CA LEU A 572 2.06 -22.53 5.18
C LEU A 572 3.23 -22.68 4.20
N TYR A 573 4.39 -23.09 4.72
CA TYR A 573 5.58 -23.38 3.92
C TYR A 573 5.30 -24.49 2.89
N ASP A 574 4.78 -25.64 3.33
CA ASP A 574 4.51 -26.80 2.47
C ASP A 574 3.51 -26.45 1.36
N ILE A 575 2.45 -25.69 1.68
CA ILE A 575 1.51 -25.22 0.66
C ILE A 575 2.24 -24.31 -0.34
N THR A 576 3.01 -23.34 0.13
CA THR A 576 3.69 -22.35 -0.73
C THR A 576 4.68 -23.02 -1.68
N VAL A 577 5.60 -23.85 -1.17
CA VAL A 577 6.64 -24.49 -2.00
C VAL A 577 6.09 -25.60 -2.90
N SER A 578 4.86 -26.08 -2.65
CA SER A 578 4.16 -26.98 -3.57
C SER A 578 3.60 -26.24 -4.80
N GLU A 579 3.41 -24.92 -4.71
CA GLU A 579 2.78 -24.10 -5.75
C GLU A 579 3.76 -23.21 -6.51
N THR A 580 4.94 -22.90 -5.95
CA THR A 580 5.93 -22.04 -6.60
C THR A 580 7.37 -22.53 -6.39
N HIS A 581 8.17 -22.45 -7.46
CA HIS A 581 9.62 -22.62 -7.43
C HIS A 581 10.36 -21.27 -7.52
N SER A 582 9.69 -20.21 -7.94
CA SER A 582 10.33 -18.94 -8.32
C SER A 582 10.32 -17.87 -7.24
N VAL A 583 9.50 -18.00 -6.19
CA VAL A 583 9.35 -16.99 -5.12
C VAL A 583 9.75 -17.59 -3.76
N PRO A 584 10.62 -16.92 -2.99
CA PRO A 584 11.01 -17.38 -1.66
C PRO A 584 9.90 -17.20 -0.62
N TYR A 585 9.97 -18.04 0.42
CA TYR A 585 9.17 -17.98 1.65
C TYR A 585 9.98 -17.54 2.88
N THR A 586 9.30 -16.86 3.81
CA THR A 586 9.73 -16.70 5.22
C THR A 586 8.55 -16.95 6.15
N ASP A 587 8.80 -17.35 7.39
CA ASP A 587 7.79 -17.57 8.42
C ASP A 587 7.10 -16.29 8.88
N CYS A 588 7.84 -15.18 8.96
CA CYS A 588 7.32 -13.92 9.46
C CYS A 588 7.98 -12.70 8.78
N SER A 589 7.39 -11.52 8.99
CA SER A 589 7.88 -10.23 8.52
C SER A 589 9.24 -9.92 9.14
N THR A 590 9.34 -10.07 10.45
CA THR A 590 10.52 -9.85 11.27
C THR A 590 10.93 -11.13 11.94
N THR A 591 12.12 -11.62 11.57
CA THR A 591 12.59 -12.95 11.93
C THR A 591 14.09 -12.94 12.21
N LYS A 592 14.56 -13.91 13.00
CA LYS A 592 15.99 -14.21 13.14
C LYS A 592 16.52 -15.10 12.00
N GLY A 593 15.68 -15.45 11.04
CA GLY A 593 16.02 -16.27 9.88
C GLY A 593 16.05 -17.75 10.21
N VAL A 594 16.85 -18.50 9.46
CA VAL A 594 16.80 -19.97 9.44
C VAL A 594 18.12 -20.63 9.83
N LEU A 595 18.04 -21.87 10.31
CA LEU A 595 19.19 -22.78 10.44
C LEU A 595 19.42 -23.57 9.15
N SER A 596 18.36 -23.84 8.39
CA SER A 596 18.39 -24.58 7.14
C SER A 596 17.18 -24.20 6.27
N LEU A 597 17.36 -24.23 4.95
CA LEU A 597 16.27 -24.07 3.98
C LEU A 597 15.71 -25.43 3.51
N ASP A 598 16.45 -26.53 3.70
CA ASP A 598 16.01 -27.88 3.36
C ASP A 598 16.61 -28.93 4.31
N PRO A 599 15.85 -29.46 5.30
CA PRO A 599 14.48 -29.03 5.64
C PRO A 599 14.45 -27.56 6.09
N TYR A 600 13.29 -26.91 5.97
CA TYR A 600 13.08 -25.54 6.45
C TYR A 600 13.03 -25.53 7.98
N VAL A 601 14.00 -24.90 8.62
CA VAL A 601 14.14 -24.91 10.09
C VAL A 601 14.43 -23.51 10.58
N LEU A 602 13.54 -22.97 11.41
CA LEU A 602 13.67 -21.63 11.98
C LEU A 602 14.80 -21.53 13.01
N ARG A 603 15.44 -20.35 13.06
CA ARG A 603 16.55 -20.07 13.98
C ARG A 603 16.09 -19.70 15.36
N PHE A 604 15.06 -18.86 15.46
CA PHE A 604 14.67 -18.19 16.71
C PHE A 604 15.89 -17.60 17.43
N ASN A 605 16.05 -17.89 18.73
CA ASN A 605 17.15 -17.40 19.56
C ASN A 605 18.43 -18.26 19.46
N ASN A 606 18.53 -19.21 18.54
CA ASN A 606 19.72 -20.04 18.35
C ASN A 606 20.81 -19.30 17.53
N GLY A 607 21.41 -18.28 18.15
CA GLY A 607 22.47 -17.46 17.58
C GLY A 607 23.78 -17.52 18.37
N THR A 608 24.87 -17.17 17.71
CA THR A 608 26.18 -17.01 18.33
C THR A 608 26.36 -15.55 18.80
N PRO A 609 26.82 -15.31 20.03
CA PRO A 609 27.06 -13.95 20.52
C PRO A 609 28.04 -13.17 19.62
N GLY A 610 27.64 -11.96 19.20
CA GLY A 610 28.43 -11.08 18.33
C GLY A 610 28.19 -11.30 16.83
N GLU A 611 27.40 -12.31 16.45
CA GLU A 611 26.94 -12.50 15.06
C GLU A 611 25.59 -11.78 14.82
N ILE A 612 25.29 -11.49 13.55
CA ILE A 612 24.07 -10.79 13.12
C ILE A 612 23.25 -11.70 12.21
N TYR A 613 21.95 -11.82 12.48
CA TYR A 613 21.00 -12.69 11.77
C TYR A 613 19.69 -11.96 11.49
N GLY A 614 19.03 -12.34 10.39
CA GLY A 614 17.68 -11.89 10.06
C GLY A 614 17.55 -10.38 9.89
N ASN A 615 16.34 -9.87 10.10
CA ASN A 615 15.99 -8.46 10.01
C ASN A 615 15.50 -7.90 11.37
N SER A 616 15.08 -6.64 11.36
CA SER A 616 14.64 -5.93 12.56
C SER A 616 13.66 -4.82 12.24
N GLU A 617 13.03 -4.30 13.28
CA GLU A 617 12.18 -3.12 13.24
C GLU A 617 12.67 -2.06 14.22
N ARG A 618 12.15 -0.83 14.10
CA ARG A 618 12.41 0.23 15.08
C ARG A 618 11.21 1.17 15.24
N TYR A 619 10.68 1.19 16.46
CA TYR A 619 9.77 2.22 16.92
C TYR A 619 10.28 2.79 18.25
N ASN A 620 10.77 4.02 18.22
CA ASN A 620 11.20 4.74 19.43
C ASN A 620 10.63 6.15 19.43
N TYR A 621 9.63 6.36 20.29
CA TYR A 621 8.88 7.61 20.37
C TYR A 621 9.46 8.62 21.36
N ASP A 622 10.58 8.29 22.04
CA ASP A 622 11.37 9.28 22.78
C ASP A 622 12.08 10.19 21.77
N ALA A 623 11.51 11.37 21.56
CA ALA A 623 12.02 12.34 20.60
C ALA A 623 13.46 12.80 20.89
N SER A 624 13.95 12.68 22.13
CA SER A 624 15.36 12.98 22.44
C SER A 624 16.34 11.99 21.78
N GLN A 625 15.87 10.80 21.41
CA GLN A 625 16.66 9.73 20.78
C GLN A 625 16.60 9.73 19.24
N ALA A 626 15.80 10.62 18.63
CA ALA A 626 15.56 10.65 17.18
C ALA A 626 16.83 10.81 16.32
N PHE A 627 17.89 11.42 16.87
CA PHE A 627 19.20 11.58 16.20
C PHE A 627 20.34 10.94 16.99
N ASN A 628 20.03 10.11 17.99
CA ASN A 628 21.01 9.32 18.71
C ASN A 628 21.24 7.98 18.00
N TYR A 629 22.18 7.98 17.05
CA TYR A 629 22.51 6.80 16.22
C TYR A 629 22.92 5.56 17.02
N SER A 630 23.39 5.71 18.27
CA SER A 630 23.73 4.56 19.11
C SER A 630 22.51 3.71 19.51
N THR A 631 21.31 4.27 19.39
CA THR A 631 20.06 3.57 19.66
C THR A 631 19.51 2.85 18.44
N PHE A 632 20.02 3.13 17.23
CA PHE A 632 19.49 2.56 15.99
C PHE A 632 19.93 1.09 15.85
N PRO A 633 19.07 0.19 15.34
CA PRO A 633 19.43 -1.21 15.22
C PRO A 633 20.58 -1.40 14.23
N VAL A 634 21.49 -2.32 14.57
CA VAL A 634 22.53 -2.83 13.68
C VAL A 634 22.04 -4.18 13.16
N SER A 635 21.49 -4.18 11.94
CA SER A 635 20.77 -5.31 11.36
C SER A 635 21.05 -5.45 9.86
N ARG A 636 20.83 -6.65 9.30
CA ARG A 636 21.01 -6.92 7.85
C ARG A 636 19.95 -6.21 7.00
N PHE A 637 18.79 -5.93 7.57
CA PHE A 637 17.67 -5.30 6.89
C PHE A 637 16.73 -4.72 7.95
N VAL A 638 16.12 -3.56 7.67
CA VAL A 638 15.08 -2.98 8.53
C VAL A 638 13.78 -2.88 7.73
N ASN A 639 12.81 -3.74 8.04
CA ASN A 639 11.55 -3.85 7.30
C ASN A 639 10.43 -2.95 7.84
N GLU A 640 10.57 -2.45 9.07
CA GLU A 640 9.70 -1.40 9.58
C GLU A 640 10.44 -0.43 10.48
N PHE A 641 10.15 0.86 10.31
CA PHE A 641 10.52 1.90 11.24
C PHE A 641 9.73 3.17 10.94
N GLY A 642 9.36 3.92 11.97
CA GLY A 642 8.41 5.01 11.82
C GLY A 642 8.36 5.97 13.00
N PHE A 643 7.97 7.22 12.72
CA PHE A 643 7.41 8.15 13.70
C PHE A 643 6.10 8.73 13.12
N HIS A 644 5.05 8.88 13.94
CA HIS A 644 3.74 9.33 13.47
C HIS A 644 3.68 10.85 13.26
N SER A 645 2.71 11.30 12.47
CA SER A 645 2.44 12.73 12.26
C SER A 645 0.97 12.99 11.98
N MET A 646 0.54 14.22 12.24
CA MET A 646 -0.74 14.72 11.76
C MET A 646 -0.76 14.75 10.22
N PRO A 647 -1.91 14.48 9.59
CA PRO A 647 -2.11 14.81 8.18
C PRO A 647 -2.24 16.33 8.02
N SER A 648 -2.24 16.81 6.77
CA SER A 648 -2.40 18.22 6.47
C SER A 648 -3.74 18.76 7.01
N PHE A 649 -3.79 20.08 7.22
CA PHE A 649 -5.03 20.78 7.55
C PHE A 649 -6.17 20.45 6.56
N TYR A 650 -5.85 20.30 5.28
CA TYR A 650 -6.83 20.00 4.22
C TYR A 650 -7.47 18.62 4.38
N SER A 651 -6.73 17.63 4.90
CA SER A 651 -7.32 16.32 5.21
C SER A 651 -8.29 16.43 6.39
N TRP A 652 -7.98 17.24 7.40
CA TRP A 652 -8.90 17.50 8.50
C TRP A 652 -10.19 18.23 8.06
N GLU A 653 -10.10 19.15 7.10
CA GLU A 653 -11.27 19.83 6.53
C GLU A 653 -12.28 18.86 5.87
N GLU A 654 -11.86 17.66 5.48
CA GLU A 654 -12.75 16.65 4.90
C GLU A 654 -13.64 15.97 5.94
N VAL A 655 -13.23 15.97 7.21
CA VAL A 655 -13.85 15.13 8.26
C VAL A 655 -14.29 15.89 9.51
N LEU A 656 -13.77 17.09 9.77
CA LEU A 656 -14.16 17.91 10.91
C LEU A 656 -15.41 18.74 10.59
N LEU A 657 -16.39 18.71 11.50
CA LEU A 657 -17.71 19.33 11.29
C LEU A 657 -17.87 20.67 12.01
N SER A 658 -17.14 20.89 13.10
CA SER A 658 -17.19 22.14 13.87
C SER A 658 -15.88 22.92 13.72
N PRO A 659 -15.94 24.27 13.60
CA PRO A 659 -14.76 25.12 13.72
C PRO A 659 -13.97 24.89 15.01
N ASP A 660 -14.65 24.53 16.10
CA ASP A 660 -14.01 24.28 17.41
C ASP A 660 -13.17 22.99 17.43
N ASP A 661 -13.35 22.09 16.45
CA ASP A 661 -12.62 20.83 16.35
C ASP A 661 -11.24 21.00 15.71
N PHE A 662 -10.98 22.13 15.02
CA PHE A 662 -9.68 22.49 14.43
C PHE A 662 -8.69 22.94 15.53
N SER A 663 -8.41 22.01 16.43
CA SER A 663 -7.48 22.17 17.54
C SER A 663 -6.74 20.85 17.74
N PHE A 664 -5.44 20.95 18.01
CA PHE A 664 -4.55 19.80 18.09
C PHE A 664 -5.06 18.74 19.08
N ASN A 665 -5.59 19.17 20.22
CA ASN A 665 -6.15 18.31 21.27
C ASN A 665 -7.68 18.40 21.38
N SER A 666 -8.39 18.66 20.28
CA SER A 666 -9.85 18.54 20.29
C SER A 666 -10.26 17.08 20.51
N THR A 667 -11.42 16.85 21.11
CA THR A 667 -11.92 15.50 21.36
C THR A 667 -12.04 14.69 20.07
N ILE A 668 -12.42 15.33 18.95
CA ILE A 668 -12.60 14.66 17.66
C ILE A 668 -11.26 14.30 17.03
N VAL A 669 -10.28 15.21 17.03
CA VAL A 669 -8.92 14.92 16.54
C VAL A 669 -8.28 13.80 17.36
N MET A 670 -8.35 13.88 18.69
CA MET A 670 -7.82 12.83 19.57
C MET A 670 -8.53 11.49 19.41
N SER A 671 -9.83 11.48 19.10
CA SER A 671 -10.55 10.22 18.84
C SER A 671 -10.12 9.52 17.56
N ARG A 672 -9.32 10.18 16.70
CA ARG A 672 -8.78 9.65 15.44
C ARG A 672 -7.26 9.48 15.49
N ASP A 673 -6.67 9.72 16.66
CA ASP A 673 -5.34 9.26 17.00
C ASP A 673 -5.49 7.90 17.68
N HIS A 674 -5.17 6.84 16.94
CA HIS A 674 -5.22 5.47 17.43
C HIS A 674 -3.85 5.02 17.92
N HIS A 675 -2.92 5.94 18.16
CA HIS A 675 -1.62 5.65 18.75
C HIS A 675 -1.49 6.20 20.18
N PRO A 676 -1.45 5.32 21.20
CA PRO A 676 -1.76 3.89 21.17
C PRO A 676 -3.28 3.61 20.99
N PRO A 677 -3.64 2.37 20.57
CA PRO A 677 -5.05 2.02 20.38
C PRO A 677 -5.84 2.04 21.68
N ALA A 678 -7.17 2.11 21.58
CA ALA A 678 -8.04 2.18 22.76
C ALA A 678 -8.05 0.91 23.62
N GLY A 679 -7.75 -0.26 23.04
CA GLY A 679 -7.83 -1.57 23.70
C GLY A 679 -9.25 -2.05 24.00
N ASN A 680 -10.27 -1.33 23.55
CA ASN A 680 -11.70 -1.61 23.74
C ASN A 680 -12.55 -0.55 23.02
N LEU A 681 -13.88 -0.65 23.18
CA LEU A 681 -14.88 0.22 22.57
C LEU A 681 -15.04 1.62 23.22
N SER A 682 -14.10 2.11 24.04
CA SER A 682 -14.21 3.43 24.69
C SER A 682 -14.19 4.59 23.69
N PHE A 683 -14.94 5.65 23.99
CA PHE A 683 -14.91 6.92 23.26
C PHE A 683 -14.83 8.11 24.24
N PRO A 684 -13.97 9.11 23.98
CA PRO A 684 -12.88 9.09 22.98
C PRO A 684 -11.83 8.01 23.34
N ASN A 685 -10.89 7.73 22.43
CA ASN A 685 -9.75 6.85 22.72
C ASN A 685 -9.03 7.35 24.00
N PRO A 686 -8.98 6.56 25.09
CA PRO A 686 -8.38 6.99 26.35
C PRO A 686 -6.85 7.08 26.28
N ASN A 687 -6.22 6.44 25.30
CA ASN A 687 -4.76 6.35 25.16
C ASN A 687 -4.18 7.39 24.17
N ALA A 688 -5.01 7.97 23.30
CA ALA A 688 -4.65 9.05 22.38
C ALA A 688 -3.85 10.23 22.99
N PRO A 689 -4.05 10.65 24.27
CA PRO A 689 -3.20 11.67 24.86
C PRO A 689 -1.69 11.36 24.81
N GLN A 690 -1.29 10.08 24.73
CA GLN A 690 0.10 9.67 24.62
C GLN A 690 0.70 10.00 23.25
N GLY A 691 0.10 9.57 22.13
CA GLY A 691 0.61 9.89 20.79
C GLY A 691 0.66 11.40 20.52
N GLN A 692 -0.36 12.12 20.97
CA GLN A 692 -0.37 13.58 20.97
C GLN A 692 0.78 14.20 21.77
N ALA A 693 1.13 13.63 22.93
CA ALA A 693 2.25 14.11 23.75
C ALA A 693 3.60 13.82 23.07
N GLU A 694 3.77 12.66 22.45
CA GLU A 694 4.98 12.29 21.69
C GLU A 694 5.22 13.28 20.53
N MET A 695 4.18 13.60 19.75
CA MET A 695 4.27 14.64 18.71
C MET A 695 4.56 16.03 19.28
N THR A 696 3.97 16.37 20.43
CA THR A 696 4.17 17.66 21.08
C THR A 696 5.62 17.82 21.53
N GLU A 697 6.15 16.83 22.25
CA GLU A 697 7.53 16.81 22.74
C GLU A 697 8.53 16.84 21.57
N ALA A 698 8.25 16.10 20.51
CA ALA A 698 9.07 16.11 19.30
C ALA A 698 9.19 17.50 18.67
N VAL A 699 8.07 18.21 18.52
CA VAL A 699 8.08 19.58 18.00
C VAL A 699 8.81 20.52 18.96
N GLU A 700 8.49 20.48 20.25
CA GLU A 700 9.08 21.40 21.25
C GLU A 700 10.61 21.23 21.41
N LEU A 701 11.13 20.01 21.27
CA LEU A 701 12.57 19.74 21.35
C LEU A 701 13.33 20.19 20.10
N TRP A 702 12.76 19.99 18.92
CA TRP A 702 13.51 20.06 17.66
C TRP A 702 13.16 21.24 16.76
N LEU A 703 11.97 21.83 16.93
CA LEU A 703 11.43 22.86 16.04
C LEU A 703 10.88 24.06 16.85
N PRO A 704 10.80 25.26 16.23
CA PRO A 704 10.05 26.37 16.80
C PRO A 704 8.58 26.00 17.01
N THR A 705 8.08 26.17 18.25
CA THR A 705 6.70 25.82 18.64
C THR A 705 5.68 26.81 18.07
N PRO A 706 4.66 26.36 17.32
CA PRO A 706 3.58 27.22 16.85
C PRO A 706 2.76 27.80 18.00
N SER A 707 2.58 29.12 18.00
CA SER A 707 1.75 29.82 18.97
C SER A 707 1.21 31.11 18.36
N THR A 708 0.01 31.04 17.76
CA THR A 708 -0.67 32.22 17.21
C THR A 708 -2.03 32.45 17.87
N PRO A 709 -2.60 33.67 17.82
CA PRO A 709 -3.91 33.93 18.40
C PRO A 709 -5.08 33.25 17.65
N ASP A 710 -4.89 32.86 16.40
CA ASP A 710 -5.89 32.18 15.58
C ASP A 710 -5.76 30.66 15.77
N SER A 711 -6.85 30.01 16.21
CA SER A 711 -6.86 28.58 16.52
C SER A 711 -6.67 27.71 15.28
N ASN A 712 -7.29 28.07 14.16
CA ASN A 712 -7.21 27.29 12.92
C ASN A 712 -5.82 27.40 12.30
N GLN A 713 -5.25 28.61 12.31
CA GLN A 713 -3.87 28.84 11.90
C GLN A 713 -2.91 28.03 12.78
N THR A 714 -3.07 28.11 14.10
CA THR A 714 -2.24 27.35 15.05
C THR A 714 -2.35 25.85 14.80
N PHE A 715 -3.56 25.31 14.59
CA PHE A 715 -3.76 23.91 14.27
C PHE A 715 -3.04 23.50 12.97
N ALA A 716 -3.21 24.26 11.89
CA ALA A 716 -2.52 24.00 10.62
C ALA A 716 -0.99 24.05 10.75
N GLN A 717 -0.47 24.94 11.60
CA GLN A 717 0.97 25.07 11.86
C GLN A 717 1.50 23.88 12.67
N TRP A 718 0.75 23.38 13.66
CA TRP A 718 1.08 22.17 14.41
C TRP A 718 1.08 20.94 13.50
N CYS A 719 0.06 20.77 12.66
CA CYS A 719 0.01 19.66 11.71
C CYS A 719 1.31 19.60 10.88
N TRP A 720 1.71 20.72 10.29
CA TRP A 720 2.92 20.79 9.47
C TRP A 720 4.21 20.58 10.27
N SER A 721 4.33 21.13 11.49
CA SER A 721 5.50 20.91 12.35
C SER A 721 5.73 19.42 12.66
N THR A 722 4.66 18.66 12.93
CA THR A 722 4.78 17.21 13.16
C THR A 722 5.28 16.46 11.92
N GLN A 723 4.86 16.88 10.71
CA GLN A 723 5.34 16.29 9.46
C GLN A 723 6.82 16.62 9.19
N ILE A 724 7.29 17.81 9.55
CA ILE A 724 8.71 18.16 9.45
C ILE A 724 9.53 17.24 10.35
N PHE A 725 9.14 17.08 11.61
CA PHE A 725 9.85 16.21 12.53
C PHE A 725 9.87 14.75 12.04
N GLN A 726 8.71 14.22 11.62
CA GLN A 726 8.62 12.90 11.00
C GLN A 726 9.63 12.76 9.84
N SER A 727 9.64 13.73 8.92
CA SER A 727 10.57 13.70 7.79
C SER A 727 12.03 13.74 8.23
N MET A 728 12.39 14.58 9.21
CA MET A 728 13.76 14.66 9.74
C MET A 728 14.23 13.32 10.32
N THR A 729 13.39 12.71 11.17
CA THR A 729 13.70 11.45 11.84
C THR A 729 13.82 10.31 10.84
N MET A 730 12.87 10.17 9.91
CA MET A 730 12.91 9.10 8.90
C MET A 730 14.07 9.25 7.93
N MET A 731 14.41 10.48 7.51
CA MET A 731 15.59 10.73 6.67
C MET A 731 16.88 10.31 7.38
N SER A 732 16.98 10.57 8.69
CA SER A 732 18.12 10.18 9.54
C SER A 732 18.26 8.66 9.65
N GLU A 733 17.15 7.95 9.90
CA GLU A 733 17.13 6.50 9.97
C GLU A 733 17.45 5.85 8.61
N ILE A 734 16.83 6.30 7.53
CA ILE A 734 17.15 5.83 6.16
C ILE A 734 18.64 6.01 5.86
N ALA A 735 19.19 7.19 6.14
CA ALA A 735 20.60 7.47 5.89
C ALA A 735 21.52 6.52 6.68
N TRP A 736 21.18 6.24 7.94
CA TRP A 736 21.91 5.31 8.78
C TRP A 736 21.87 3.87 8.25
N TYR A 737 20.68 3.36 7.91
CA TYR A 737 20.53 2.01 7.37
C TYR A 737 21.22 1.86 6.01
N ARG A 738 21.12 2.86 5.13
CA ARG A 738 21.84 2.86 3.84
C ARG A 738 23.35 2.89 4.01
N ARG A 739 23.86 3.64 5.00
CA ARG A 739 25.28 3.60 5.38
C ARG A 739 25.70 2.17 5.76
N GLY A 740 24.84 1.40 6.42
CA GLY A 740 25.12 0.03 6.85
C GLY A 740 25.50 -0.95 5.73
N ALA A 741 25.14 -0.67 4.46
CA ALA A 741 25.54 -1.48 3.30
C ALA A 741 27.06 -1.65 3.16
N GLY A 742 27.83 -0.63 3.55
CA GLY A 742 29.29 -0.68 3.52
C GLY A 742 29.94 -0.88 4.88
N GLN A 743 29.18 -1.32 5.89
CA GLN A 743 29.66 -1.61 7.24
C GLN A 743 29.55 -3.11 7.54
N GLY A 744 29.96 -3.55 8.73
CA GLY A 744 30.01 -4.97 9.09
C GLY A 744 28.66 -5.68 9.07
N GLU A 745 27.58 -4.95 9.34
CA GLU A 745 26.21 -5.45 9.24
C GLU A 745 25.78 -5.73 7.79
N ASN A 746 26.39 -5.09 6.79
CA ASN A 746 26.01 -5.20 5.38
C ASN A 746 24.48 -5.06 5.21
N ASN A 747 23.92 -3.97 5.74
CA ASN A 747 22.48 -3.70 5.65
C ASN A 747 22.07 -3.46 4.19
N LEU A 748 21.10 -4.21 3.67
CA LEU A 748 20.64 -4.12 2.28
C LEU A 748 19.15 -3.85 2.14
N GLY A 749 18.52 -3.25 3.15
CA GLY A 749 17.19 -2.71 2.98
C GLY A 749 16.64 -1.88 4.13
N ALA A 750 15.82 -0.92 3.74
CA ALA A 750 15.12 0.00 4.62
C ALA A 750 13.70 0.25 4.07
N LEU A 751 12.69 -0.28 4.76
CA LEU A 751 11.29 -0.08 4.44
C LEU A 751 10.61 0.74 5.55
N VAL A 752 10.19 1.97 5.22
CA VAL A 752 9.56 2.89 6.17
C VAL A 752 8.13 2.44 6.46
N TRP A 753 7.74 2.42 7.73
CA TRP A 753 6.33 2.35 8.14
C TRP A 753 5.79 3.79 8.18
N GLN A 754 4.83 4.20 7.35
CA GLN A 754 4.16 3.47 6.25
C GLN A 754 3.92 4.39 5.04
N LEU A 755 3.44 3.85 3.91
CA LEU A 755 3.24 4.62 2.67
C LEU A 755 1.97 5.46 2.68
N ASN A 756 0.82 4.82 2.82
CA ASN A 756 -0.51 5.41 2.62
C ASN A 756 -1.34 5.40 3.90
N ASP A 757 -2.36 6.25 3.93
CA ASP A 757 -3.42 6.23 4.92
C ASP A 757 -4.67 5.50 4.43
N ILE A 758 -5.39 4.89 5.38
CA ILE A 758 -6.72 4.29 5.15
C ILE A 758 -7.85 5.31 5.36
N TRP A 759 -7.61 6.38 6.11
CA TRP A 759 -8.57 7.43 6.46
C TRP A 759 -7.83 8.71 6.94
N GLN A 760 -8.56 9.79 7.20
CA GLN A 760 -7.98 11.03 7.73
C GLN A 760 -7.73 10.91 9.24
N GLY A 761 -6.51 10.59 9.65
CA GLY A 761 -6.13 10.44 11.06
C GLY A 761 -4.63 10.59 11.28
N VAL A 762 -4.19 10.51 12.53
CA VAL A 762 -2.76 10.49 12.88
C VAL A 762 -2.19 9.13 12.48
N SER A 763 -1.05 9.12 11.80
CA SER A 763 -0.41 7.89 11.32
C SER A 763 1.05 8.12 10.95
N TRP A 764 1.73 7.03 10.58
CA TRP A 764 3.08 7.05 10.04
C TRP A 764 3.14 7.24 8.52
N SER A 765 2.01 7.50 7.85
CA SER A 765 1.95 7.57 6.39
C SER A 765 2.84 8.67 5.81
N ALA A 766 3.33 8.46 4.60
CA ALA A 766 3.95 9.50 3.76
C ALA A 766 2.94 10.15 2.79
N ILE A 767 1.84 9.46 2.49
CA ILE A 767 0.75 9.88 1.61
C ILE A 767 -0.58 9.81 2.39
N GLU A 768 -1.26 10.95 2.48
CA GLU A 768 -2.56 11.09 3.13
C GLU A 768 -3.66 10.38 2.33
N TYR A 769 -4.81 10.10 2.97
CA TYR A 769 -5.89 9.28 2.40
C TYR A 769 -6.36 9.75 1.00
N SER A 770 -6.48 11.06 0.80
CA SER A 770 -6.90 11.64 -0.50
C SER A 770 -5.81 11.66 -1.57
N GLY A 771 -4.60 11.16 -1.26
CA GLY A 771 -3.45 11.09 -2.15
C GLY A 771 -2.46 12.26 -2.01
N ARG A 772 -2.66 13.19 -1.07
CA ARG A 772 -1.71 14.30 -0.83
C ARG A 772 -0.40 13.78 -0.23
N TRP A 773 0.73 14.25 -0.75
CA TRP A 773 2.04 13.94 -0.18
C TRP A 773 2.29 14.75 1.09
N LYS A 774 2.65 14.08 2.19
CA LYS A 774 3.23 14.71 3.39
C LYS A 774 4.67 15.15 3.11
N VAL A 775 5.26 15.90 4.04
CA VAL A 775 6.69 16.28 3.99
C VAL A 775 7.60 15.05 3.84
N LEU A 776 7.26 13.95 4.52
CA LEU A 776 8.01 12.69 4.50
C LEU A 776 8.24 12.14 3.08
N GLN A 777 7.26 12.18 2.18
CA GLN A 777 7.41 11.61 0.82
C GLN A 777 8.49 12.35 -0.01
N TYR A 778 8.64 13.66 0.20
CA TYR A 778 9.74 14.44 -0.39
C TYR A 778 11.08 14.16 0.30
N GLY A 779 11.07 13.93 1.61
CA GLY A 779 12.23 13.45 2.37
C GLY A 779 12.75 12.11 1.85
N ILE A 780 11.85 11.14 1.67
CA ILE A 780 12.11 9.81 1.08
C ILE A 780 12.73 9.96 -0.31
N THR A 781 12.18 10.83 -1.17
CA THR A 781 12.74 11.11 -2.51
C THR A 781 14.22 11.51 -2.43
N THR A 782 14.58 12.31 -1.42
CA THR A 782 15.95 12.78 -1.22
C THR A 782 16.86 11.68 -0.70
N THR A 783 16.40 10.87 0.25
CA THR A 783 17.22 9.82 0.90
C THR A 783 17.23 8.48 0.17
N PHE A 784 16.30 8.22 -0.75
CA PHE A 784 16.33 7.08 -1.68
C PHE A 784 16.91 7.43 -3.05
N SER A 785 17.48 8.63 -3.20
CA SER A 785 18.31 8.98 -4.36
C SER A 785 19.39 7.91 -4.61
N PRO A 786 19.68 7.55 -5.87
CA PRO A 786 20.67 6.52 -6.20
C PRO A 786 22.06 6.82 -5.60
N VAL A 787 22.39 8.11 -5.48
CA VAL A 787 23.54 8.60 -4.74
C VAL A 787 23.06 9.67 -3.78
N MET A 788 23.37 9.52 -2.50
CA MET A 788 22.99 10.48 -1.47
C MET A 788 24.22 10.93 -0.68
N ILE A 789 24.19 12.18 -0.21
CA ILE A 789 25.13 12.70 0.79
C ILE A 789 24.38 12.84 2.11
N TYR A 790 25.02 12.61 3.27
CA TYR A 790 24.37 12.87 4.57
C TYR A 790 25.38 13.28 5.65
N PRO A 791 25.03 14.26 6.51
CA PRO A 791 25.83 14.66 7.68
C PRO A 791 25.42 13.90 8.95
N PHE A 792 26.27 12.98 9.41
CA PHE A 792 26.12 12.30 10.70
C PHE A 792 26.75 13.13 11.82
N TRP A 793 25.93 13.67 12.70
CA TRP A 793 26.33 14.49 13.85
C TRP A 793 26.19 13.72 15.17
N THR A 794 27.27 13.61 15.93
CA THR A 794 27.29 13.03 17.27
C THR A 794 27.66 14.12 18.29
N PRO A 795 26.66 14.73 18.97
CA PRO A 795 26.91 15.84 19.88
C PRO A 795 27.82 15.50 21.05
N ASP A 796 27.65 14.32 21.66
CA ASP A 796 28.34 13.91 22.90
C ASP A 796 29.87 13.95 22.82
N ASN A 797 30.43 13.72 21.62
CA ASN A 797 31.86 13.76 21.36
C ASN A 797 32.23 14.79 20.29
N GLU A 798 31.29 15.69 19.95
CA GLU A 798 31.44 16.73 18.94
C GLU A 798 32.01 16.22 17.61
N THR A 799 31.48 15.10 17.08
CA THR A 799 31.95 14.51 15.81
C THR A 799 30.95 14.73 14.69
N LEU A 800 31.41 15.35 13.60
CA LEU A 800 30.69 15.45 12.33
C LEU A 800 31.37 14.58 11.28
N GLN A 801 30.62 13.61 10.74
CA GLN A 801 31.01 12.82 9.58
C GLN A 801 30.09 13.14 8.41
N VAL A 802 30.66 13.42 7.25
CA VAL A 802 29.90 13.59 6.00
C VAL A 802 30.23 12.43 5.09
N MET A 803 29.20 11.70 4.71
CA MET A 803 29.32 10.46 3.95
C MET A 803 28.49 10.53 2.67
N VAL A 804 28.97 9.86 1.64
CA VAL A 804 28.23 9.64 0.39
C VAL A 804 27.93 8.15 0.26
N THR A 805 26.69 7.79 -0.06
CA THR A 805 26.24 6.40 -0.22
C THR A 805 25.66 6.19 -1.62
N SER A 806 25.93 5.02 -2.21
CA SER A 806 25.44 4.62 -3.54
C SER A 806 24.77 3.26 -3.48
N ASP A 807 23.59 3.13 -4.12
CA ASP A 807 22.89 1.85 -4.32
C ASP A 807 23.21 1.17 -5.67
N ARG A 808 24.19 1.68 -6.43
CA ARG A 808 24.51 1.16 -7.76
C ARG A 808 25.45 -0.05 -7.69
N TRP A 809 25.32 -0.94 -8.68
CA TRP A 809 26.24 -2.07 -8.87
C TRP A 809 27.64 -1.67 -9.35
N GLU A 810 27.78 -0.44 -9.83
CA GLU A 810 29.01 0.10 -10.37
C GLU A 810 29.60 1.13 -9.40
N SER A 811 30.91 1.33 -9.50
CA SER A 811 31.57 2.41 -8.79
C SER A 811 31.07 3.75 -9.33
N VAL A 812 30.74 4.67 -8.42
CA VAL A 812 30.22 6.00 -8.78
C VAL A 812 31.21 7.08 -8.38
N ASP A 813 31.58 7.92 -9.34
CA ASP A 813 32.42 9.11 -9.12
C ASP A 813 31.58 10.39 -9.11
N GLY A 814 31.98 11.34 -8.27
CA GLY A 814 31.32 12.63 -8.21
C GLY A 814 32.07 13.67 -7.38
N SER A 815 31.38 14.77 -7.11
CA SER A 815 31.86 15.84 -6.26
C SER A 815 30.77 16.35 -5.33
N ALA A 816 31.15 16.64 -4.10
CA ALA A 816 30.30 17.27 -3.09
C ALA A 816 30.85 18.66 -2.73
N GLN A 817 29.97 19.65 -2.68
CA GLN A 817 30.24 20.98 -2.18
C GLN A 817 29.59 21.15 -0.81
N LEU A 818 30.39 21.57 0.17
CA LEU A 818 29.93 21.86 1.53
C LEU A 818 30.06 23.36 1.76
N THR A 819 28.95 24.05 1.93
CA THR A 819 28.90 25.51 2.07
C THR A 819 28.25 25.90 3.39
N TRP A 820 28.98 26.63 4.22
CA TRP A 820 28.48 27.20 5.46
C TRP A 820 27.84 28.57 5.21
N TYR A 821 26.69 28.79 5.84
CA TYR A 821 25.97 30.04 5.85
C TYR A 821 25.66 30.47 7.29
N ASP A 822 25.43 31.76 7.48
CA ASP A 822 24.64 32.26 8.61
C ASP A 822 23.13 32.29 8.27
N TRP A 823 22.27 32.62 9.25
CA TRP A 823 20.82 32.70 9.03
C TRP A 823 20.38 33.93 8.23
N LEU A 824 21.28 34.89 7.98
CA LEU A 824 21.05 35.99 7.04
C LEU A 824 21.31 35.57 5.58
N GLY A 825 21.90 34.40 5.36
CA GLY A 825 22.24 33.89 4.02
C GLY A 825 23.63 34.28 3.55
N ASN A 826 24.48 34.87 4.39
CA ASN A 826 25.86 35.18 4.03
C ASN A 826 26.67 33.88 3.96
N THR A 827 27.36 33.66 2.83
CA THR A 827 28.31 32.56 2.71
C THR A 827 29.53 32.81 3.60
N LEU A 828 29.80 31.88 4.53
CA LEU A 828 30.91 31.96 5.46
C LEU A 828 32.14 31.20 4.93
N SER A 829 31.93 30.01 4.39
CA SER A 829 32.99 29.22 3.76
C SER A 829 32.42 28.15 2.83
N THR A 830 33.20 27.74 1.83
CA THR A 830 32.86 26.66 0.91
C THR A 830 34.05 25.73 0.74
N SER A 831 33.80 24.42 0.71
CA SER A 831 34.79 23.41 0.35
C SER A 831 34.22 22.43 -0.69
N THR A 832 35.10 21.81 -1.46
CA THR A 832 34.72 20.82 -2.47
C THR A 832 35.54 19.56 -2.29
N HIS A 833 34.86 18.42 -2.30
CA HIS A 833 35.42 17.10 -2.08
C HIS A 833 35.06 16.24 -3.28
N ARG A 834 36.06 15.58 -3.86
CA ARG A 834 35.82 14.51 -4.83
C ARG A 834 35.64 13.21 -4.08
N PHE A 835 34.79 12.34 -4.60
CA PHE A 835 34.57 11.03 -4.02
C PHE A 835 34.45 9.98 -5.12
N THR A 836 34.75 8.75 -4.70
CA THR A 836 34.43 7.52 -5.41
C THR A 836 33.73 6.63 -4.39
N VAL A 837 32.54 6.14 -4.73
CA VAL A 837 31.78 5.19 -3.93
C VAL A 837 31.81 3.84 -4.63
N PRO A 838 32.33 2.77 -3.99
CA PRO A 838 32.26 1.43 -4.55
C PRO A 838 30.81 0.93 -4.75
N SER A 839 30.68 -0.19 -5.44
CA SER A 839 29.41 -0.89 -5.64
C SER A 839 28.69 -1.17 -4.31
N LEU A 840 27.41 -0.77 -4.21
CA LEU A 840 26.55 -0.95 -3.03
C LEU A 840 27.24 -0.59 -1.71
N ASN A 841 27.85 0.60 -1.67
CA ASN A 841 28.72 0.99 -0.57
C ASN A 841 28.59 2.49 -0.24
N ASN A 842 29.46 2.95 0.65
CA ASN A 842 29.58 4.33 1.09
C ASN A 842 31.04 4.82 1.02
N SER A 843 31.21 6.13 1.16
CA SER A 843 32.52 6.81 1.16
C SER A 843 32.48 7.99 2.12
N LEU A 844 33.40 8.00 3.10
CA LEU A 844 33.57 9.11 4.04
C LEU A 844 34.36 10.23 3.35
N ILE A 845 33.72 11.39 3.13
CA ILE A 845 34.36 12.51 2.42
C ILE A 845 34.90 13.59 3.37
N SER A 846 34.37 13.69 4.59
CA SER A 846 34.86 14.61 5.61
C SER A 846 34.57 14.07 7.01
N GLN A 847 35.54 14.22 7.90
CA GLN A 847 35.36 13.99 9.34
C GLN A 847 36.05 15.13 10.11
N ARG A 848 35.36 15.67 11.11
CA ARG A 848 35.84 16.74 11.97
C ARG A 848 35.42 16.45 13.41
N LEU A 849 36.32 16.72 14.35
CA LEU A 849 36.12 16.50 15.78
C LEU A 849 36.31 17.83 16.51
N GLY A 850 35.39 18.16 17.40
CA GLY A 850 35.37 19.39 18.17
C GLY A 850 34.70 20.54 17.41
N LEU A 851 33.84 21.30 18.10
CA LEU A 851 33.09 22.42 17.52
C LEU A 851 34.01 23.47 16.87
N ASN A 852 35.16 23.76 17.48
CA ASN A 852 36.14 24.70 16.93
C ASN A 852 36.69 24.30 15.55
N ALA A 853 36.75 22.99 15.25
CA ALA A 853 37.22 22.49 13.96
C ALA A 853 36.09 22.27 12.95
N ILE A 854 34.84 22.17 13.43
CA ILE A 854 33.64 21.99 12.62
C ILE A 854 33.10 23.33 12.12
N LEU A 855 32.98 24.30 13.03
CA LEU A 855 32.32 25.57 12.76
C LEU A 855 33.26 26.55 12.03
N PRO A 856 32.70 27.46 11.21
CA PRO A 856 33.45 28.59 10.68
C PRO A 856 34.08 29.44 11.79
N ALA A 857 35.31 29.91 11.57
CA ALA A 857 36.06 30.65 12.57
C ALA A 857 35.32 31.93 13.03
N GLY A 858 35.14 32.09 14.34
CA GLY A 858 34.48 33.26 14.93
C GLY A 858 32.94 33.17 15.00
N HIS A 859 32.35 32.05 14.59
CA HIS A 859 30.90 31.83 14.67
C HIS A 859 30.53 30.81 15.76
N ASN A 860 29.30 30.95 16.29
CA ASN A 860 28.71 30.02 17.24
C ASN A 860 27.73 29.07 16.53
N ALA A 861 27.58 27.86 17.07
CA ALA A 861 26.71 26.78 16.62
C ALA A 861 25.25 27.19 16.34
N THR A 862 24.72 28.16 17.09
CA THR A 862 23.34 28.63 16.92
C THR A 862 23.14 29.51 15.69
N ASN A 863 24.19 30.15 15.16
CA ASN A 863 24.09 31.14 14.09
C ASN A 863 24.70 30.65 12.76
N VAL A 864 24.88 29.34 12.60
CA VAL A 864 25.44 28.76 11.38
C VAL A 864 24.77 27.44 11.03
N TRP A 865 24.75 27.15 9.74
CA TRP A 865 24.29 25.88 9.18
C TRP A 865 25.04 25.59 7.88
N MET A 866 25.06 24.33 7.45
CA MET A 866 25.79 23.90 6.27
C MET A 866 24.85 23.30 5.23
N LEU A 867 25.01 23.74 3.99
CA LEU A 867 24.41 23.14 2.79
C LEU A 867 25.38 22.13 2.20
N LEU A 868 24.89 20.91 1.96
CA LEU A 868 25.62 19.84 1.31
C LEU A 868 24.99 19.58 -0.06
N ASN A 869 25.73 19.87 -1.13
CA ASN A 869 25.30 19.63 -2.51
C ASN A 869 26.20 18.62 -3.18
N LEU A 870 25.62 17.54 -3.68
CA LEU A 870 26.33 16.48 -4.40
C LEU A 870 25.94 16.49 -5.88
N THR A 871 26.91 16.16 -6.73
CA THR A 871 26.67 15.83 -8.14
C THR A 871 27.47 14.58 -8.51
N ALA A 872 26.81 13.61 -9.15
CA ALA A 872 27.41 12.38 -9.64
C ALA A 872 26.87 12.02 -11.03
N GLN A 873 27.58 11.14 -11.76
CA GLN A 873 27.09 10.55 -12.99
C GLN A 873 26.66 9.10 -12.73
N VAL A 874 25.40 8.79 -12.95
CA VAL A 874 24.80 7.47 -12.74
C VAL A 874 23.86 7.17 -13.90
N ASP A 875 23.94 5.97 -14.47
CA ASP A 875 23.05 5.52 -15.55
C ASP A 875 22.99 6.52 -16.73
N LYS A 876 24.14 7.14 -17.04
CA LYS A 876 24.32 8.19 -18.07
C LYS A 876 23.51 9.48 -17.81
N LYS A 877 23.06 9.68 -16.58
CA LYS A 877 22.34 10.87 -16.10
C LYS A 877 23.13 11.56 -14.99
N THR A 878 22.96 12.87 -14.89
CA THR A 878 23.47 13.62 -13.75
C THR A 878 22.50 13.48 -12.59
N VAL A 879 22.98 12.96 -11.47
CA VAL A 879 22.24 12.88 -10.21
C VAL A 879 22.73 13.99 -9.30
N THR A 880 21.79 14.72 -8.69
CA THR A 880 22.07 15.72 -7.67
C THR A 880 21.38 15.35 -6.38
N ASN A 881 22.01 15.61 -5.24
CA ASN A 881 21.43 15.40 -3.93
C ASN A 881 21.77 16.59 -3.02
N GLU A 882 20.80 17.04 -2.25
CA GLU A 882 20.92 18.19 -1.34
C GLU A 882 20.58 17.75 0.08
N GLN A 883 21.39 18.15 1.06
CA GLN A 883 21.14 17.94 2.47
C GLN A 883 21.58 19.16 3.30
N TYR A 884 21.08 19.22 4.53
CA TYR A 884 21.34 20.31 5.46
C TYR A 884 21.92 19.78 6.77
N PHE A 885 22.79 20.57 7.38
CA PHE A 885 23.32 20.30 8.72
C PHE A 885 23.19 21.52 9.61
N THR A 886 22.56 21.35 10.78
CA THR A 886 22.58 22.31 11.88
C THR A 886 23.29 21.69 13.08
N PRO A 887 24.23 22.40 13.75
CA PRO A 887 24.91 21.86 14.93
C PRO A 887 24.02 21.76 16.18
N VAL A 888 22.89 22.47 16.17
CA VAL A 888 21.90 22.51 17.25
C VAL A 888 20.49 22.30 16.69
N SER A 889 19.54 22.00 17.58
CA SER A 889 18.10 21.96 17.27
C SER A 889 17.62 23.28 16.65
N LEU A 890 16.70 23.20 15.67
CA LEU A 890 16.09 24.36 15.04
C LEU A 890 15.18 25.14 15.99
N ALA A 891 14.76 24.55 17.12
CA ALA A 891 14.08 25.28 18.19
C ALA A 891 14.96 26.39 18.80
N ASN A 892 16.29 26.25 18.72
CA ASN A 892 17.25 27.12 19.39
C ASN A 892 17.98 28.10 18.44
N VAL A 893 17.61 28.12 17.16
CA VAL A 893 18.29 28.98 16.17
C VAL A 893 17.57 30.33 16.03
N PRO A 894 18.30 31.45 15.87
CA PRO A 894 17.71 32.78 15.69
C PRO A 894 17.29 32.95 14.22
N LEU A 895 16.20 32.29 13.83
CA LEU A 895 15.61 32.49 12.52
C LEU A 895 15.31 33.97 12.28
N VAL A 896 15.43 34.39 11.02
CA VAL A 896 15.16 35.76 10.58
C VAL A 896 14.05 35.70 9.56
N ASP A 897 13.17 36.70 9.54
CA ASP A 897 12.10 36.78 8.54
C ASP A 897 12.67 36.63 7.12
N PRO A 898 12.33 35.53 6.42
CA PRO A 898 12.87 35.28 5.09
C PRO A 898 12.26 36.19 4.02
N ARG A 899 11.13 36.84 4.29
CA ARG A 899 10.38 37.68 3.33
C ARG A 899 10.28 37.00 1.97
N ILE A 900 9.76 35.77 1.97
CA ILE A 900 9.73 34.93 0.77
C ILE A 900 8.85 35.60 -0.28
N HIS A 901 9.43 35.80 -1.46
CA HIS A 901 8.71 36.26 -2.63
C HIS A 901 8.43 35.08 -3.55
N MET A 902 7.18 34.98 -4.03
CA MET A 902 6.75 33.97 -4.98
C MET A 902 6.18 34.64 -6.21
N THR A 903 6.68 34.24 -7.37
CA THR A 903 6.04 34.52 -8.65
C THR A 903 5.51 33.23 -9.24
N ALA A 904 4.24 33.24 -9.64
CA ALA A 904 3.59 32.09 -10.25
C ALA A 904 3.21 32.37 -11.70
N THR A 905 3.14 31.31 -12.49
CA THR A 905 2.75 31.32 -13.89
C THR A 905 1.50 30.47 -14.10
N LYS A 906 0.79 30.65 -15.22
CA LYS A 906 -0.47 29.95 -15.49
C LYS A 906 -0.33 28.43 -15.64
N ASN A 907 0.88 27.92 -15.87
CA ASN A 907 1.20 26.50 -15.99
C ASN A 907 1.67 25.90 -14.65
N LEU A 908 1.33 26.54 -13.52
CA LEU A 908 1.65 26.09 -12.16
C LEU A 908 3.16 25.93 -11.92
N THR A 909 3.95 26.82 -12.51
CA THR A 909 5.38 26.98 -12.20
C THR A 909 5.56 28.17 -11.27
N PHE A 910 6.25 27.94 -10.15
CA PHE A 910 6.46 28.87 -9.06
C PHE A 910 7.95 29.12 -8.88
N THR A 911 8.38 30.37 -8.98
CA THR A 911 9.75 30.78 -8.62
C THR A 911 9.70 31.45 -7.26
N LEU A 912 10.53 30.94 -6.34
CA LEU A 912 10.62 31.33 -4.95
C LEU A 912 11.98 31.99 -4.70
N SER A 913 11.97 33.14 -4.04
CA SER A 913 13.15 33.92 -3.67
C SER A 913 13.07 34.35 -2.21
N ALA A 914 14.11 34.09 -1.42
CA ALA A 914 14.23 34.68 -0.08
C ALA A 914 14.84 36.09 -0.21
N LEU A 915 14.14 37.12 0.28
CA LEU A 915 14.59 38.53 0.23
C LEU A 915 15.09 39.06 1.59
N GLY A 916 14.83 38.32 2.67
CA GLY A 916 15.29 38.60 4.03
C GLY A 916 16.40 37.64 4.45
N GLY A 917 16.12 36.81 5.45
CA GLY A 917 17.00 35.71 5.87
C GLY A 917 16.77 34.40 5.11
N VAL A 918 17.45 33.35 5.54
CA VAL A 918 17.22 31.98 5.07
C VAL A 918 15.83 31.51 5.50
N ALA A 919 15.15 30.75 4.64
CA ALA A 919 13.84 30.14 4.92
C ALA A 919 13.96 28.61 5.02
N PRO A 920 14.19 28.05 6.23
CA PRO A 920 14.24 26.60 6.44
C PRO A 920 12.89 25.97 6.19
N TRP A 921 12.91 24.78 5.58
CA TRP A 921 11.71 24.01 5.26
C TRP A 921 10.70 24.86 4.49
N THR A 922 11.15 25.57 3.45
CA THR A 922 10.26 26.27 2.52
C THR A 922 9.30 25.26 1.91
N TRP A 923 8.01 25.49 2.12
CA TRP A 923 6.96 24.56 1.78
C TRP A 923 5.85 25.25 1.00
N LEU A 924 5.54 24.67 -0.14
CA LEU A 924 4.41 25.07 -0.97
C LEU A 924 3.30 24.04 -0.82
N ASP A 925 2.11 24.48 -0.39
CA ASP A 925 0.90 23.67 -0.33
C ASP A 925 0.06 23.91 -1.58
N HIS A 926 -0.43 22.83 -2.18
CA HIS A 926 -1.49 22.91 -3.17
C HIS A 926 -2.88 22.98 -2.50
N PRO A 927 -3.88 23.64 -3.11
CA PRO A 927 -5.20 23.84 -2.51
C PRO A 927 -5.95 22.52 -2.27
N ALA A 928 -7.01 22.60 -1.46
CA ALA A 928 -7.94 21.48 -1.25
C ALA A 928 -8.58 21.04 -2.59
N GLY A 929 -8.89 19.74 -2.71
CA GLY A 929 -9.50 19.20 -3.92
C GLY A 929 -8.56 19.03 -5.12
N THR A 930 -7.27 19.32 -4.99
CA THR A 930 -6.26 18.90 -5.97
C THR A 930 -5.41 17.75 -5.41
N VAL A 931 -4.99 16.84 -6.27
CA VAL A 931 -4.03 15.78 -5.99
C VAL A 931 -2.86 15.94 -6.95
N GLY A 932 -1.64 15.84 -6.45
CA GLY A 932 -0.44 16.02 -7.27
C GLY A 932 0.83 16.11 -6.43
N MET A 933 1.92 16.49 -7.09
CA MET A 933 3.22 16.64 -6.45
C MET A 933 3.98 17.85 -7.00
N PHE A 934 4.89 18.41 -6.22
CA PHE A 934 5.84 19.42 -6.69
C PHE A 934 7.10 18.74 -7.19
N VAL A 935 7.62 19.23 -8.33
CA VAL A 935 8.92 18.81 -8.87
C VAL A 935 9.80 20.02 -9.05
N ASP A 936 11.12 19.85 -8.90
CA ASP A 936 12.07 20.84 -9.36
C ASP A 936 11.94 20.99 -10.88
N ASN A 937 11.77 22.23 -11.35
CA ASN A 937 11.47 22.49 -12.76
C ASN A 937 12.66 22.17 -13.69
N THR A 938 13.87 22.08 -13.16
CA THR A 938 15.09 21.80 -13.93
C THR A 938 15.38 20.30 -13.99
N THR A 939 15.32 19.62 -12.85
CA THR A 939 15.66 18.19 -12.75
C THR A 939 14.46 17.27 -13.02
N GLY A 940 13.24 17.77 -12.81
CA GLY A 940 12.01 16.98 -12.87
C GLY A 940 11.82 16.02 -11.69
N VAL A 941 12.72 16.05 -10.70
CA VAL A 941 12.66 15.21 -9.49
C VAL A 941 11.69 15.84 -8.48
N PRO A 942 10.87 15.06 -7.76
CA PRO A 942 10.00 15.61 -6.71
C PRO A 942 10.79 16.42 -5.68
N SER A 943 10.31 17.63 -5.36
CA SER A 943 11.00 18.54 -4.47
C SER A 943 10.04 19.51 -3.78
N ASN A 944 10.13 19.56 -2.45
CA ASN A 944 9.47 20.50 -1.55
C ASN A 944 10.20 20.43 -0.18
N GLY A 945 9.96 21.36 0.74
CA GLY A 945 10.55 21.29 2.09
C GLY A 945 12.06 21.57 2.14
N PHE A 946 12.60 22.37 1.21
CA PHE A 946 14.03 22.71 1.13
C PHE A 946 14.37 24.01 1.86
N TYR A 947 15.66 24.31 2.04
CA TYR A 947 16.11 25.59 2.56
C TYR A 947 16.24 26.60 1.42
N LEU A 948 15.50 27.71 1.48
CA LEU A 948 15.59 28.79 0.51
C LEU A 948 16.57 29.85 1.01
N VAL A 949 17.63 30.10 0.24
CA VAL A 949 18.75 30.97 0.64
C VAL A 949 18.68 32.28 -0.15
N PRO A 950 18.87 33.46 0.49
CA PRO A 950 18.93 34.72 -0.22
C PRO A 950 19.91 34.70 -1.40
N GLY A 951 19.44 35.12 -2.58
CA GLY A 951 20.21 35.09 -3.82
C GLY A 951 20.25 33.75 -4.55
N ILE A 952 19.61 32.70 -4.03
CA ILE A 952 19.45 31.39 -4.68
C ILE A 952 17.97 31.11 -4.88
N ASP A 953 17.47 31.41 -6.07
CA ASP A 953 16.08 31.15 -6.42
C ASP A 953 15.82 29.66 -6.65
N ARG A 954 14.62 29.21 -6.28
CA ARG A 954 14.13 27.85 -6.55
C ARG A 954 12.91 27.93 -7.44
N THR A 955 12.82 27.05 -8.44
CA THR A 955 11.66 26.98 -9.32
C THR A 955 11.02 25.61 -9.25
N LEU A 956 9.80 25.55 -8.74
CA LEU A 956 9.00 24.34 -8.65
C LEU A 956 7.91 24.34 -9.71
N LYS A 957 7.52 23.16 -10.17
CA LYS A 957 6.32 22.95 -10.96
C LYS A 957 5.40 21.99 -10.23
N PHE A 958 4.12 22.35 -10.11
CA PHE A 958 3.12 21.41 -9.62
C PHE A 958 2.63 20.51 -10.77
N ILE A 959 2.75 19.21 -10.58
CA ILE A 959 2.25 18.18 -11.48
C ILE A 959 0.91 17.70 -10.93
N LEU A 960 -0.16 18.18 -11.55
CA LEU A 960 -1.54 17.83 -11.20
C LEU A 960 -1.88 16.43 -11.69
N ASN A 961 -2.45 15.61 -10.81
CA ASN A 961 -3.16 14.40 -11.20
C ASN A 961 -4.61 14.76 -11.56
N GLU A 962 -4.87 14.96 -12.85
CA GLU A 962 -6.19 15.37 -13.35
C GLU A 962 -7.29 14.33 -13.08
N LYS A 963 -6.93 13.04 -12.95
CA LYS A 963 -7.91 11.97 -12.72
C LYS A 963 -8.47 11.98 -11.30
N LEU A 964 -7.63 12.27 -10.30
CA LEU A 964 -8.02 12.27 -8.88
C LEU A 964 -8.39 13.67 -8.36
N SER A 965 -8.00 14.72 -9.07
CA SER A 965 -8.30 16.10 -8.65
C SER A 965 -9.75 16.47 -8.92
N ARG A 966 -10.46 16.92 -7.87
CA ARG A 966 -11.77 17.58 -8.00
C ARG A 966 -11.65 18.94 -8.69
N ILE A 967 -10.52 19.62 -8.53
CA ILE A 967 -10.20 20.89 -9.20
C ILE A 967 -9.12 20.63 -10.27
N THR A 968 -9.50 20.66 -11.54
CA THR A 968 -8.60 20.36 -12.68
C THR A 968 -7.85 21.57 -13.24
N SER A 969 -8.13 22.78 -12.74
CA SER A 969 -7.48 24.02 -13.15
C SER A 969 -7.35 24.96 -11.95
N PRO A 970 -6.52 24.62 -10.95
CA PRO A 970 -6.38 25.43 -9.75
C PRO A 970 -5.78 26.81 -10.07
N ASP A 971 -6.21 27.84 -9.34
CA ASP A 971 -5.61 29.17 -9.45
C ASP A 971 -4.23 29.14 -8.76
N PRO A 972 -3.15 29.57 -9.43
CA PRO A 972 -1.85 29.70 -8.77
C PRO A 972 -1.87 30.58 -7.51
N ALA A 973 -2.86 31.47 -7.35
CA ALA A 973 -3.04 32.29 -6.16
C ALA A 973 -3.55 31.51 -4.93
N ASP A 974 -4.12 30.31 -5.13
CA ASP A 974 -4.63 29.47 -4.03
C ASP A 974 -3.53 28.59 -3.39
N PHE A 975 -2.31 28.63 -3.92
CA PHE A 975 -1.17 27.91 -3.36
C PHE A 975 -0.59 28.69 -2.17
N VAL A 976 -0.38 27.99 -1.05
CA VAL A 976 0.07 28.60 0.20
C VAL A 976 1.56 28.33 0.40
N LEU A 977 2.33 29.40 0.56
CA LEU A 977 3.77 29.33 0.81
C LEU A 977 4.07 29.60 2.28
N ARG A 978 4.90 28.76 2.87
CA ARG A 978 5.36 28.92 4.26
C ARG A 978 6.82 28.48 4.41
N SER A 979 7.39 28.80 5.57
CA SER A 979 8.67 28.28 6.07
C SER A 979 8.58 28.16 7.58
N LEU A 980 9.61 27.61 8.22
CA LEU A 980 9.63 27.46 9.68
C LEU A 980 9.45 28.79 10.44
N TRP A 981 9.96 29.89 9.90
CA TRP A 981 9.72 31.23 10.46
C TRP A 981 8.25 31.63 10.39
N ASN A 982 7.62 31.49 9.22
CA ASN A 982 6.21 31.83 9.00
C ASN A 982 5.26 30.94 9.80
N ASN A 983 5.72 29.75 10.19
CA ASN A 983 4.93 28.81 10.97
C ASN A 983 4.84 29.15 12.47
N THR A 984 5.65 30.10 12.94
CA THR A 984 5.67 30.53 14.35
C THR A 984 5.42 32.01 14.55
N HIS A 985 5.32 32.76 13.46
CA HIS A 985 5.08 34.20 13.47
C HIS A 985 3.83 34.49 12.64
N ALA A 986 2.94 35.34 13.15
CA ALA A 986 1.81 35.83 12.39
C ALA A 986 2.34 36.52 11.12
N SER A 987 1.89 36.05 9.96
CA SER A 987 2.24 36.59 8.63
C SER A 987 1.29 37.70 8.20
#